data_AF-A0A1G1VCY6-F1
#
_entry.id   AF-A0A1G1VCY6-F1
#
_cell.length_a   1.000
_cell.length_b   1.000
_cell.length_c   1.000
_cell.angle_alpha   90.00
_cell.angle_beta   90.00
_cell.angle_gamma   90.00
#
_symmetry.space_group_name_H-M   'P 1'
#
loop_
_entity.id
_entity.type
_entity.pdbx_description
1 polymer ?
#
loop_
_entity_poly.entity_id
_entity_poly.type
_entity_poly.pdbx_seq_one_letter_code
_entity_poly.pdbx_strand_id
1 'polypeptide(L)'
;MNITKTHNFNKAEDVSIIPFLEFYYYSEKDISFTAVNEDGGKRPDYHIQTDNSLVEVKEIHDKESNQKHAQWGKIASKLQKAVDNNQLINKVKGTFLVNTPELFKTPTEQKAFESASSQVLQAVIDNKKEVKVFGVDFEINKVSKQESVVVFGSHGSGGSIDPANIVYQNIKDKIATANQQLGNQPQDIQPKKRILLLVNKYYFPLWNWDLFKAISRVYKELLTYVNIDEIWYQFETKDKGFVHKLLYRKTFFEQFEASNFTDYNADDLELFANWFSAMSEMGEEEKNKLLMALRYFLKDKRPYQIFLNSQTREEMVRLGLWLAEKELFNDAIWLVEQFIIDNDPPLPEDYKGDEKFNYHKQVLNNEDVNIITTVLGHLAWVIQKLAVRKNYIVKALEFTQILLNHPNLYVKLQGVIPLVEIAARRQWLEEYDKENNTKHYSEFRKLAFNLLDKYSQYRAIANSSTHVFYYFKDINTKEAIKVLDKLKGAREAAALFVYFGIFRERHFKDKVLFDPKPLRRKLILAIKDNQKEYEDLQGSIAWNFWRILAETPDEFNTLKPYIDLFFRLPYSKRYYSSLERIIEEWIERKPEICISWFINSIEKLLDYVDNNEMTARNTWIEPEKPLQFIASNKPSMLVGLVGKLVKLWKHGAFVGSPREIFETYRLVQDINTKNKIRDQFKLWYGEMKAINQKLEHVSWE
;
A
#
# COMPACT_ATOMS: atom_id res chain seq x y z
N MET A 1 -24.99 43.34 2.24
CA MET A 1 -24.36 43.55 0.93
C MET A 1 -25.48 43.70 -0.08
N ASN A 2 -25.50 44.79 -0.85
CA ASN A 2 -26.46 44.98 -1.94
C ASN A 2 -25.73 44.75 -3.28
N ILE A 3 -26.23 43.83 -4.10
CA ILE A 3 -25.72 43.62 -5.45
C ILE A 3 -26.69 44.28 -6.44
N THR A 4 -26.18 45.26 -7.18
CA THR A 4 -26.92 46.04 -8.17
C THR A 4 -26.53 45.59 -9.58
N LYS A 5 -27.45 44.94 -10.26
CA LYS A 5 -27.34 44.61 -11.69
C LYS A 5 -27.77 45.83 -12.52
N THR A 6 -26.86 46.44 -13.28
CA THR A 6 -27.14 47.71 -14.00
C THR A 6 -27.54 47.53 -15.47
N HIS A 7 -27.65 46.29 -15.95
CA HIS A 7 -28.10 45.96 -17.31
C HIS A 7 -29.51 45.34 -17.29
N ASN A 8 -30.30 45.63 -18.32
CA ASN A 8 -31.74 45.36 -18.33
C ASN A 8 -32.15 44.02 -18.99
N PHE A 9 -31.19 43.17 -19.34
CA PHE A 9 -31.43 41.85 -19.94
C PHE A 9 -30.88 40.73 -19.04
N ASN A 10 -31.39 39.51 -19.19
CA ASN A 10 -30.93 38.35 -18.42
C ASN A 10 -29.89 37.57 -19.22
N LYS A 11 -28.72 37.33 -18.63
CA LYS A 11 -27.68 36.45 -19.16
C LYS A 11 -27.75 35.10 -18.43
N ALA A 12 -27.41 34.00 -19.10
CA ALA A 12 -27.47 32.68 -18.48
C ALA A 12 -26.47 32.54 -17.32
N GLU A 13 -25.36 33.27 -17.42
CA GLU A 13 -24.26 33.33 -16.48
C GLU A 13 -24.61 34.12 -15.21
N ASP A 14 -25.72 34.87 -15.19
CA ASP A 14 -26.17 35.65 -14.02
C ASP A 14 -26.32 34.77 -12.77
N VAL A 15 -26.72 33.50 -12.96
CA VAL A 15 -26.89 32.50 -11.89
C VAL A 15 -25.56 32.19 -11.18
N SER A 16 -24.45 32.30 -11.89
CA SER A 16 -23.11 31.96 -11.39
C SER A 16 -22.36 33.18 -10.88
N ILE A 17 -22.49 34.31 -11.57
CA ILE A 17 -21.74 35.54 -11.23
C ILE A 17 -22.20 36.14 -9.91
N ILE A 18 -23.50 36.18 -9.62
CA ILE A 18 -24.03 36.80 -8.39
C ILE A 18 -23.45 36.14 -7.13
N PRO A 19 -23.54 34.80 -6.94
CA PRO A 19 -22.93 34.14 -5.79
C PRO A 19 -21.40 34.34 -5.72
N PHE A 20 -20.73 34.39 -6.87
CA PHE A 20 -19.28 34.68 -6.90
C PHE A 20 -18.97 36.08 -6.39
N LEU A 21 -19.76 37.10 -6.78
CA LEU A 21 -19.57 38.46 -6.28
C LEU A 21 -19.84 38.56 -4.78
N GLU A 22 -20.88 37.88 -4.27
CA GLU A 22 -21.17 37.80 -2.83
C GLU A 22 -19.99 37.25 -2.03
N PHE A 23 -19.36 36.19 -2.55
CA PHE A 23 -18.18 35.60 -1.94
C PHE A 23 -16.94 36.49 -2.08
N TYR A 24 -16.62 36.93 -3.29
CA TYR A 24 -15.37 37.61 -3.61
C TYR A 24 -15.28 39.00 -2.97
N TYR A 25 -16.41 39.71 -2.90
CA TYR A 25 -16.51 41.04 -2.32
C TYR A 25 -17.29 41.03 -1.00
N TYR A 26 -17.21 39.96 -0.21
CA TYR A 26 -18.01 39.80 1.02
C TYR A 26 -17.88 40.95 2.03
N SER A 27 -16.78 41.70 1.98
CA SER A 27 -16.50 42.85 2.86
C SER A 27 -17.07 44.18 2.34
N GLU A 28 -17.49 44.23 1.08
CA GLU A 28 -18.04 45.43 0.44
C GLU A 28 -19.53 45.58 0.73
N LYS A 29 -19.97 46.84 0.88
CA LYS A 29 -21.38 47.15 1.19
C LYS A 29 -22.28 47.07 -0.05
N ASP A 30 -21.81 47.63 -1.17
CA ASP A 30 -22.57 47.77 -2.41
C ASP A 30 -21.70 47.39 -3.61
N ILE A 31 -22.13 46.38 -4.37
CA ILE A 31 -21.47 45.92 -5.60
C ILE A 31 -22.35 46.20 -6.80
N SER A 32 -21.81 46.88 -7.82
CA SER A 32 -22.52 47.11 -9.08
C SER A 32 -21.79 46.44 -10.24
N PHE A 33 -22.55 45.73 -11.08
CA PHE A 33 -22.01 45.04 -12.24
C PHE A 33 -22.92 45.16 -13.47
N THR A 34 -22.28 45.21 -14.65
CA THR A 34 -22.95 45.25 -15.95
C THR A 34 -22.44 44.12 -16.84
N ALA A 35 -23.33 43.53 -17.65
CA ALA A 35 -22.90 42.71 -18.77
C ALA A 35 -22.26 43.61 -19.84
N VAL A 36 -21.20 43.12 -20.48
CA VAL A 36 -20.56 43.83 -21.60
C VAL A 36 -21.24 43.42 -22.90
N ASN A 37 -21.66 44.39 -23.71
CA ASN A 37 -22.35 44.11 -24.97
C ASN A 37 -21.41 43.42 -25.99
N GLU A 38 -21.87 42.30 -26.52
CA GLU A 38 -21.22 41.52 -27.58
C GLU A 38 -21.47 42.19 -28.95
N ASP A 39 -20.74 43.26 -29.26
CA ASP A 39 -20.80 43.93 -30.57
C ASP A 39 -20.03 43.13 -31.64
N GLY A 40 -20.30 41.83 -31.77
CA GLY A 40 -19.69 40.92 -32.75
C GLY A 40 -18.24 40.49 -32.46
N GLY A 41 -17.61 41.01 -31.40
CA GLY A 41 -16.29 40.57 -30.91
C GLY A 41 -16.39 39.67 -29.69
N LYS A 42 -15.48 38.70 -29.55
CA LYS A 42 -15.29 37.91 -28.33
C LYS A 42 -14.83 38.84 -27.20
N ARG A 43 -15.75 39.33 -26.38
CA ARG A 43 -15.55 40.26 -25.24
C ARG A 43 -15.71 39.53 -23.89
N PRO A 44 -15.26 40.11 -22.76
CA PRO A 44 -15.49 39.52 -21.45
C PRO A 44 -16.98 39.60 -21.08
N ASP A 45 -17.49 38.68 -20.28
CA ASP A 45 -18.92 38.63 -19.94
C ASP A 45 -19.41 39.82 -19.10
N TYR A 46 -18.63 40.23 -18.09
CA TYR A 46 -19.04 41.24 -17.12
C TYR A 46 -17.96 42.27 -16.80
N HIS A 47 -18.41 43.47 -16.46
CA HIS A 47 -17.64 44.53 -15.85
C HIS A 47 -18.19 44.81 -14.45
N ILE A 48 -17.33 44.68 -13.44
CA ILE A 48 -17.62 45.01 -12.05
C ILE A 48 -17.21 46.46 -11.85
N GLN A 49 -18.20 47.33 -11.75
CA GLN A 49 -17.99 48.78 -11.74
C GLN A 49 -17.38 49.27 -10.42
N THR A 50 -17.62 48.55 -9.31
CA THR A 50 -17.15 48.94 -7.97
C THR A 50 -15.63 49.06 -7.89
N ASP A 51 -14.90 48.09 -8.45
CA ASP A 51 -13.43 48.06 -8.40
C ASP A 51 -12.79 48.10 -9.80
N ASN A 52 -13.62 48.20 -10.84
CA ASN A 52 -13.23 48.21 -12.24
C ASN A 52 -12.58 46.89 -12.69
N SER A 53 -13.14 45.75 -12.27
CA SER A 53 -12.68 44.40 -12.67
C SER A 53 -13.47 43.86 -13.87
N LEU A 54 -12.83 43.01 -14.68
CA LEU A 54 -13.49 42.24 -15.75
C LEU A 54 -13.61 40.78 -15.35
N VAL A 55 -14.75 40.16 -15.62
CA VAL A 55 -15.00 38.75 -15.34
C VAL A 55 -15.49 38.05 -16.59
N GLU A 56 -14.83 36.94 -16.94
CA GLU A 56 -15.27 36.00 -17.97
C GLU A 56 -15.72 34.70 -17.30
N VAL A 57 -16.91 34.20 -17.66
CA VAL A 57 -17.53 33.01 -17.09
C VAL A 57 -17.50 31.88 -18.10
N LYS A 58 -16.85 30.76 -17.76
CA LYS A 58 -16.81 29.55 -18.59
C LYS A 58 -17.33 28.35 -17.82
N GLU A 59 -18.34 27.68 -18.37
CA GLU A 59 -18.75 26.38 -17.86
C GLU A 59 -17.69 25.32 -18.18
N ILE A 60 -17.32 24.47 -17.23
CA ILE A 60 -16.33 23.40 -17.47
C ILE A 60 -16.87 22.36 -18.44
N HIS A 61 -18.13 21.96 -18.31
CA HIS A 61 -18.78 21.01 -19.23
C HIS A 61 -19.74 21.78 -20.15
N ASP A 62 -19.71 21.50 -21.46
CA ASP A 62 -20.60 22.20 -22.41
C ASP A 62 -22.07 21.77 -22.26
N LYS A 63 -23.02 22.62 -22.69
CA LYS A 63 -24.47 22.38 -22.56
C LYS A 63 -24.91 21.06 -23.23
N GLU A 64 -24.20 20.62 -24.26
CA GLU A 64 -24.51 19.42 -25.02
C GLU A 64 -24.10 18.16 -24.26
N SER A 65 -22.87 18.10 -23.74
CA SER A 65 -22.35 17.13 -22.79
C SER A 65 -23.21 17.08 -21.52
N ASN A 66 -23.64 18.25 -21.02
CA ASN A 66 -24.51 18.37 -19.85
C ASN A 66 -25.89 17.74 -20.10
N GLN A 67 -26.49 17.99 -21.26
CA GLN A 67 -27.76 17.37 -21.66
C GLN A 67 -27.62 15.86 -21.87
N LYS A 68 -26.52 15.40 -22.48
CA LYS A 68 -26.22 13.99 -22.73
C LYS A 68 -26.10 13.19 -21.42
N HIS A 69 -25.26 13.63 -20.48
CA HIS A 69 -25.10 12.93 -19.18
C HIS A 69 -26.36 12.99 -18.31
N ALA A 70 -27.07 14.13 -18.28
CA ALA A 70 -28.30 14.25 -17.50
C ALA A 70 -29.44 13.38 -18.07
N GLN A 71 -29.52 13.24 -19.39
CA GLN A 71 -30.48 12.36 -20.04
C GLN A 71 -30.16 10.89 -19.76
N TRP A 72 -28.89 10.49 -19.91
CA TRP A 72 -28.45 9.13 -19.58
C TRP A 72 -28.71 8.79 -18.11
N GLY A 73 -28.32 9.65 -17.17
CA GLY A 73 -28.51 9.42 -15.74
C GLY A 73 -29.99 9.25 -15.35
N LYS A 74 -30.90 10.02 -15.99
CA LYS A 74 -32.35 9.87 -15.81
C LYS A 74 -32.87 8.52 -16.32
N ILE A 75 -32.37 8.07 -17.47
CA ILE A 75 -32.76 6.79 -18.08
C ILE A 75 -32.22 5.62 -17.25
N ALA A 76 -30.93 5.63 -16.91
CA ALA A 76 -30.27 4.62 -16.10
C ALA A 76 -30.92 4.48 -14.73
N SER A 77 -31.25 5.60 -14.06
CA SER A 77 -31.95 5.57 -12.76
C SER A 77 -33.34 4.95 -12.84
N LYS A 78 -34.09 5.22 -13.92
CA LYS A 78 -35.40 4.59 -14.14
C LYS A 78 -35.29 3.09 -14.42
N LEU A 79 -34.30 2.68 -15.22
CA LEU A 79 -34.00 1.27 -15.47
C LEU A 79 -33.56 0.55 -14.20
N GLN A 80 -32.66 1.14 -13.41
CA GLN A 80 -32.20 0.61 -12.14
C GLN A 80 -33.38 0.39 -11.19
N LYS A 81 -34.22 1.41 -11.01
CA LYS A 81 -35.43 1.29 -10.19
C LYS A 81 -36.39 0.21 -10.70
N ALA A 82 -36.53 0.04 -12.01
CA ALA A 82 -37.37 -1.02 -12.57
C ALA A 82 -36.77 -2.41 -12.32
N VAL A 83 -35.44 -2.55 -12.42
CA VAL A 83 -34.70 -3.79 -12.10
C VAL A 83 -34.80 -4.15 -10.63
N ASP A 84 -34.59 -3.19 -9.73
CA ASP A 84 -34.62 -3.40 -8.28
C ASP A 84 -36.00 -3.85 -7.79
N ASN A 85 -37.06 -3.37 -8.44
CA ASN A 85 -38.45 -3.75 -8.13
C ASN A 85 -38.92 -5.02 -8.86
N ASN A 86 -38.09 -5.60 -9.73
CA ASN A 86 -38.47 -6.76 -10.54
C ASN A 86 -38.13 -8.07 -9.80
N GLN A 87 -39.12 -8.95 -9.64
CA GLN A 87 -38.96 -10.22 -8.93
C GLN A 87 -37.88 -11.16 -9.53
N LEU A 88 -37.53 -10.99 -10.81
CA LEU A 88 -36.48 -11.76 -11.47
C LEU A 88 -35.08 -11.49 -10.89
N ILE A 89 -34.85 -10.37 -10.20
CA ILE A 89 -33.55 -10.05 -9.60
C ILE A 89 -33.08 -11.13 -8.60
N ASN A 90 -34.00 -11.77 -7.89
CA ASN A 90 -33.73 -12.85 -6.93
C ASN A 90 -33.12 -14.11 -7.57
N LYS A 91 -33.21 -14.24 -8.90
CA LYS A 91 -32.64 -15.36 -9.66
C LYS A 91 -31.24 -15.05 -10.21
N VAL A 92 -30.77 -13.81 -10.09
CA VAL A 92 -29.44 -13.39 -10.55
C VAL A 92 -28.36 -13.89 -9.58
N LYS A 93 -27.27 -14.44 -10.13
CA LYS A 93 -26.11 -14.94 -9.35
C LYS A 93 -24.82 -14.25 -9.78
N GLY A 94 -24.40 -13.26 -9.01
CA GLY A 94 -23.23 -12.42 -9.26
C GLY A 94 -23.59 -10.95 -9.46
N THR A 95 -22.55 -10.13 -9.59
CA THR A 95 -22.66 -8.72 -9.94
C THR A 95 -22.47 -8.54 -11.44
N PHE A 96 -23.43 -7.90 -12.09
CA PHE A 96 -23.42 -7.63 -13.53
C PHE A 96 -23.47 -6.13 -13.79
N LEU A 97 -22.66 -5.68 -14.74
CA LEU A 97 -22.67 -4.34 -15.30
C LEU A 97 -23.31 -4.40 -16.69
N VAL A 98 -24.42 -3.69 -16.87
CA VAL A 98 -25.14 -3.57 -18.13
C VAL A 98 -24.77 -2.23 -18.75
N ASN A 99 -23.90 -2.26 -19.76
CA ASN A 99 -23.44 -1.06 -20.47
C ASN A 99 -24.46 -0.69 -21.55
N THR A 100 -24.94 0.55 -21.51
CA THR A 100 -25.84 1.12 -22.50
C THR A 100 -25.08 2.11 -23.38
N PRO A 101 -25.48 2.36 -24.63
CA PRO A 101 -24.93 3.48 -25.38
C PRO A 101 -25.12 4.77 -24.57
N GLU A 102 -24.20 5.72 -24.72
CA GLU A 102 -24.31 7.01 -24.05
C GLU A 102 -25.52 7.82 -24.56
N LEU A 103 -25.99 7.52 -25.79
CA LEU A 103 -27.12 8.15 -26.44
C LEU A 103 -28.08 7.11 -27.04
N PHE A 104 -29.32 7.09 -26.54
CA PHE A 104 -30.41 6.33 -27.15
C PHE A 104 -31.78 6.92 -26.77
N LYS A 105 -32.78 6.69 -27.62
CA LYS A 105 -34.16 7.14 -27.39
C LYS A 105 -34.91 6.13 -26.56
N THR A 106 -35.67 6.58 -25.56
CA THR A 106 -36.55 5.72 -24.76
C THR A 106 -38.00 6.19 -24.87
N PRO A 107 -38.98 5.28 -24.79
CA PRO A 107 -40.36 5.64 -24.49
C PRO A 107 -40.45 6.39 -23.16
N THR A 108 -41.52 7.17 -22.96
CA THR A 108 -41.78 7.92 -21.72
C THR A 108 -42.56 7.12 -20.67
N GLU A 109 -43.21 6.04 -21.09
CA GLU A 109 -44.12 5.23 -20.27
C GLU A 109 -43.39 4.29 -19.30
N GLN A 110 -43.85 4.22 -18.05
CA GLN A 110 -43.28 3.35 -17.01
C GLN A 110 -43.31 1.86 -17.38
N LYS A 111 -44.38 1.39 -18.03
CA LYS A 111 -44.52 0.00 -18.49
C LYS A 111 -43.41 -0.43 -19.45
N ALA A 112 -42.88 0.51 -20.25
CA ALA A 112 -41.77 0.22 -21.15
C ALA A 112 -40.47 -0.07 -20.38
N PHE A 113 -40.22 0.62 -19.27
CA PHE A 113 -39.08 0.37 -18.38
C PHE A 113 -39.22 -0.95 -17.59
N GLU A 114 -40.42 -1.31 -17.19
CA GLU A 114 -40.71 -2.62 -16.56
C GLU A 114 -40.45 -3.78 -17.52
N SER A 115 -40.92 -3.64 -18.77
CA SER A 115 -40.64 -4.61 -19.84
C SER A 115 -39.15 -4.71 -20.14
N ALA A 116 -38.46 -3.57 -20.27
CA ALA A 116 -37.01 -3.49 -20.45
C ALA A 116 -36.26 -4.19 -19.31
N SER A 117 -36.62 -3.93 -18.05
CA SER A 117 -35.99 -4.57 -16.88
C SER A 117 -36.11 -6.09 -16.92
N SER A 118 -37.28 -6.60 -17.33
CA SER A 118 -37.54 -8.04 -17.44
C SER A 118 -36.68 -8.68 -18.53
N GLN A 119 -36.52 -7.99 -19.67
CA GLN A 119 -35.66 -8.44 -20.76
C GLN A 119 -34.18 -8.46 -20.35
N VAL A 120 -33.71 -7.41 -19.67
CA VAL A 120 -32.33 -7.33 -19.16
C VAL A 120 -32.07 -8.45 -18.15
N LEU A 121 -32.96 -8.62 -17.17
CA LEU A 121 -32.79 -9.65 -16.14
C LEU A 121 -32.84 -11.07 -16.71
N GLN A 122 -33.72 -11.33 -17.67
CA GLN A 122 -33.76 -12.62 -18.35
C GLN A 122 -32.46 -12.87 -19.12
N ALA A 123 -31.93 -11.87 -19.82
CA ALA A 123 -30.66 -11.99 -20.52
C ALA A 123 -29.47 -12.24 -19.57
N VAL A 124 -29.46 -11.60 -18.40
CA VAL A 124 -28.48 -11.85 -17.33
C VAL A 124 -28.58 -13.28 -16.80
N ILE A 125 -29.79 -13.77 -16.52
CA ILE A 125 -30.04 -15.14 -16.04
C ILE A 125 -29.58 -16.18 -17.09
N ASP A 126 -29.83 -15.89 -18.36
CA ASP A 126 -29.45 -16.73 -19.50
C ASP A 126 -27.94 -16.62 -19.84
N ASN A 127 -27.15 -15.81 -19.11
CA ASN A 127 -25.74 -15.49 -19.39
C ASN A 127 -25.49 -14.99 -20.83
N LYS A 128 -26.41 -14.20 -21.38
CA LYS A 128 -26.20 -13.52 -22.66
C LYS A 128 -25.20 -12.37 -22.48
N LYS A 129 -24.38 -12.13 -23.50
CA LYS A 129 -23.44 -10.99 -23.53
C LYS A 129 -24.10 -9.68 -23.94
N GLU A 130 -25.27 -9.75 -24.57
CA GLU A 130 -25.98 -8.58 -25.09
C GLU A 130 -27.49 -8.78 -24.99
N VAL A 131 -28.23 -7.67 -24.90
CA VAL A 131 -29.69 -7.62 -24.93
C VAL A 131 -30.17 -6.37 -25.64
N LYS A 132 -31.13 -6.52 -26.55
CA LYS A 132 -31.68 -5.40 -27.31
C LYS A 132 -32.87 -4.78 -26.59
N VAL A 133 -32.73 -3.53 -26.17
CA VAL A 133 -33.74 -2.79 -25.39
C VAL A 133 -33.88 -1.39 -25.95
N PHE A 134 -35.10 -0.90 -26.09
CA PHE A 134 -35.38 0.42 -26.71
C PHE A 134 -34.76 0.62 -28.09
N GLY A 135 -34.59 -0.47 -28.84
CA GLY A 135 -34.03 -0.44 -30.20
C GLY A 135 -32.50 -0.36 -30.26
N VAL A 136 -31.80 -0.37 -29.12
CA VAL A 136 -30.33 -0.39 -29.03
C VAL A 136 -29.84 -1.62 -28.28
N ASP A 137 -28.59 -2.00 -28.53
CA ASP A 137 -27.97 -3.14 -27.86
C ASP A 137 -27.32 -2.68 -26.55
N PHE A 138 -27.63 -3.38 -25.46
CA PHE A 138 -26.98 -3.24 -24.17
C PHE A 138 -26.01 -4.40 -24.01
N GLU A 139 -24.78 -4.13 -23.61
CA GLU A 139 -23.77 -5.14 -23.34
C GLU A 139 -23.84 -5.55 -21.87
N ILE A 140 -23.70 -6.84 -21.58
CA ILE A 140 -23.82 -7.42 -20.24
C ILE A 140 -22.48 -8.04 -19.84
N ASN A 141 -21.84 -7.44 -18.85
CA ASN A 141 -20.56 -7.87 -18.31
C ASN A 141 -20.70 -8.41 -16.89
N LYS A 142 -20.21 -9.62 -16.64
CA LYS A 142 -20.16 -10.19 -15.29
C LYS A 142 -18.90 -9.71 -14.56
N VAL A 143 -19.08 -8.87 -13.55
CA VAL A 143 -17.98 -8.23 -12.80
C VAL A 143 -17.51 -9.11 -11.64
N SER A 144 -18.43 -9.77 -10.95
CA SER A 144 -18.11 -10.64 -9.81
C SER A 144 -19.08 -11.82 -9.70
N LYS A 145 -18.63 -12.88 -9.04
CA LYS A 145 -19.48 -14.01 -8.62
C LYS A 145 -20.14 -13.76 -7.26
N GLN A 146 -19.76 -12.69 -6.56
CA GLN A 146 -20.32 -12.29 -5.27
C GLN A 146 -21.54 -11.38 -5.49
N GLU A 147 -22.52 -11.46 -4.58
CA GLU A 147 -23.77 -10.68 -4.55
C GLU A 147 -24.74 -10.96 -5.72
N SER A 148 -25.95 -10.39 -5.67
CA SER A 148 -27.01 -10.54 -6.69
C SER A 148 -27.43 -9.15 -7.18
N VAL A 149 -26.54 -8.50 -7.92
CA VAL A 149 -26.66 -7.09 -8.27
C VAL A 149 -26.56 -6.91 -9.79
N VAL A 150 -27.41 -6.05 -10.35
CA VAL A 150 -27.33 -5.60 -11.74
C VAL A 150 -27.30 -4.08 -11.73
N VAL A 151 -26.24 -3.49 -12.28
CA VAL A 151 -26.02 -2.04 -12.34
C VAL A 151 -25.85 -1.58 -13.77
N PHE A 152 -26.22 -0.34 -14.08
CA PHE A 152 -26.11 0.23 -15.43
C PHE A 152 -24.90 1.17 -15.57
N GLY A 153 -24.16 1.03 -16.67
CA GLY A 153 -23.06 1.90 -17.09
C GLY A 153 -23.27 2.42 -18.52
N SER A 154 -22.48 3.41 -18.96
CA SER A 154 -22.44 3.81 -20.37
C SER A 154 -21.31 3.09 -21.11
N HIS A 155 -21.36 3.06 -22.45
CA HIS A 155 -20.24 2.62 -23.29
C HIS A 155 -19.04 3.57 -23.12
N GLY A 156 -18.25 3.35 -22.08
CA GLY A 156 -16.85 3.70 -22.04
C GLY A 156 -16.09 2.38 -22.00
N SER A 157 -14.98 2.26 -22.75
CA SER A 157 -14.00 1.23 -22.43
C SER A 157 -13.75 1.30 -20.92
N GLY A 158 -13.90 0.18 -20.22
CA GLY A 158 -13.63 0.07 -18.78
C GLY A 158 -12.16 0.25 -18.46
N GLY A 159 -11.59 1.40 -18.84
CA GLY A 159 -10.35 1.93 -18.33
C GLY A 159 -10.61 2.74 -17.07
N SER A 160 -9.55 2.95 -16.29
CA SER A 160 -9.58 3.90 -15.18
C SER A 160 -10.09 5.25 -15.68
N ILE A 161 -11.14 5.78 -15.05
CA ILE A 161 -11.52 7.19 -15.22
C ILE A 161 -10.30 8.00 -14.74
N ASP A 162 -9.80 8.92 -15.56
CA ASP A 162 -8.80 9.93 -15.16
C ASP A 162 -9.54 11.27 -15.01
N PRO A 163 -10.02 11.62 -13.80
CA PRO A 163 -10.77 12.85 -13.57
C PRO A 163 -9.97 14.10 -13.95
N ALA A 164 -8.68 14.11 -13.63
CA ALA A 164 -7.81 15.23 -13.97
C ALA A 164 -7.73 15.44 -15.49
N ASN A 165 -7.60 14.37 -16.28
CA ASN A 165 -7.60 14.49 -17.73
C ASN A 165 -8.94 14.97 -18.29
N ILE A 166 -10.06 14.46 -17.78
CA ILE A 166 -11.40 14.89 -18.22
C ILE A 166 -11.57 16.40 -17.98
N VAL A 167 -11.24 16.88 -16.78
CA VAL A 167 -11.29 18.31 -16.46
C VAL A 167 -10.34 19.10 -17.35
N TYR A 168 -9.10 18.64 -17.52
CA TYR A 168 -8.10 19.30 -18.38
C TYR A 168 -8.59 19.48 -19.82
N GLN A 169 -9.10 18.43 -20.47
CA GLN A 169 -9.61 18.53 -21.84
C GLN A 169 -10.75 19.54 -21.96
N ASN A 170 -11.54 19.67 -20.91
CA ASN A 170 -12.70 20.55 -20.85
C ASN A 170 -12.35 22.02 -20.57
N ILE A 171 -11.22 22.31 -19.92
CA ILE A 171 -10.82 23.68 -19.56
C ILE A 171 -9.77 24.29 -20.48
N LYS A 172 -8.88 23.49 -21.10
CA LYS A 172 -7.70 24.01 -21.82
C LYS A 172 -8.03 25.07 -22.88
N ASP A 173 -9.00 24.79 -23.75
CA ASP A 173 -9.37 25.68 -24.86
C ASP A 173 -10.22 26.86 -24.35
N LYS A 174 -10.92 26.66 -23.22
CA LYS A 174 -11.75 27.68 -22.58
C LYS A 174 -10.91 28.74 -21.90
N ILE A 175 -9.81 28.35 -21.24
CA ILE A 175 -8.85 29.28 -20.65
C ILE A 175 -8.19 30.10 -21.77
N ALA A 176 -7.74 29.45 -22.85
CA ALA A 176 -7.15 30.16 -24.00
C ALA A 176 -8.14 31.18 -24.61
N THR A 177 -9.41 30.79 -24.75
CA THR A 177 -10.48 31.68 -25.26
C THR A 177 -10.75 32.83 -24.30
N ALA A 178 -10.81 32.55 -22.99
CA ALA A 178 -11.02 33.57 -21.96
C ALA A 178 -9.89 34.61 -21.94
N ASN A 179 -8.63 34.19 -22.12
CA ASN A 179 -7.50 35.11 -22.22
C ASN A 179 -7.64 36.08 -23.40
N GLN A 180 -8.21 35.63 -24.53
CA GLN A 180 -8.51 36.53 -25.66
C GLN A 180 -9.64 37.49 -25.33
N GLN A 181 -10.72 36.99 -24.72
CA GLN A 181 -11.89 37.80 -24.35
C GLN A 181 -11.55 38.88 -23.34
N LEU A 182 -10.85 38.53 -22.26
CA LEU A 182 -10.41 39.47 -21.23
C LEU A 182 -9.42 40.52 -21.75
N GLY A 183 -8.72 40.24 -22.85
CA GLY A 183 -7.87 41.20 -23.55
C GLY A 183 -8.62 42.14 -24.49
N ASN A 184 -9.80 41.76 -24.95
CA ASN A 184 -10.65 42.55 -25.83
C ASN A 184 -11.61 43.46 -25.03
N GLN A 185 -11.05 44.24 -24.12
CA GLN A 185 -11.81 45.13 -23.24
C GLN A 185 -12.41 46.32 -24.02
N PRO A 186 -13.57 46.87 -23.59
CA PRO A 186 -14.10 48.12 -24.13
C PRO A 186 -13.09 49.28 -23.97
N GLN A 187 -13.05 50.20 -24.94
CA GLN A 187 -12.06 51.30 -24.99
C GLN A 187 -12.11 52.23 -23.77
N ASP A 188 -13.27 52.37 -23.15
CA ASP A 188 -13.57 53.18 -21.99
C ASP A 188 -13.26 52.48 -20.65
N ILE A 189 -12.86 51.20 -20.68
CA ILE A 189 -12.58 50.41 -19.48
C ILE A 189 -11.08 50.10 -19.40
N GLN A 190 -10.45 50.51 -18.29
CA GLN A 190 -9.08 50.17 -17.92
C GLN A 190 -9.08 49.29 -16.67
N PRO A 191 -9.18 47.96 -16.80
CA PRO A 191 -9.51 47.10 -15.69
C PRO A 191 -8.37 46.99 -14.68
N LYS A 192 -8.71 46.97 -13.39
CA LYS A 192 -7.73 46.72 -12.33
C LYS A 192 -7.40 45.24 -12.17
N LYS A 193 -8.36 44.36 -12.49
CA LYS A 193 -8.19 42.90 -12.43
C LYS A 193 -9.01 42.22 -13.53
N ARG A 194 -8.48 41.12 -14.06
CA ARG A 194 -9.13 40.24 -15.04
C ARG A 194 -9.28 38.84 -14.47
N ILE A 195 -10.53 38.40 -14.31
CA ILE A 195 -10.89 37.17 -13.61
C ILE A 195 -11.54 36.20 -14.59
N LEU A 196 -11.07 34.95 -14.59
CA LEU A 196 -11.78 33.82 -15.20
C LEU A 196 -12.51 33.03 -14.12
N LEU A 197 -13.84 32.92 -14.23
CA LEU A 197 -14.68 32.08 -13.40
C LEU A 197 -15.03 30.78 -14.13
N LEU A 198 -14.41 29.67 -13.73
CA LEU A 198 -14.73 28.32 -14.19
C LEU A 198 -15.89 27.76 -13.36
N VAL A 199 -17.05 27.61 -14.00
CA VAL A 199 -18.27 27.13 -13.35
C VAL A 199 -18.44 25.63 -13.60
N ASN A 200 -18.51 24.87 -12.53
CA ASN A 200 -18.82 23.45 -12.57
C ASN A 200 -20.23 23.17 -12.03
N LYS A 201 -21.08 22.65 -12.90
CA LYS A 201 -22.45 22.25 -12.58
C LYS A 201 -22.57 20.79 -12.11
N TYR A 202 -21.45 20.06 -12.06
CA TYR A 202 -21.40 18.67 -11.65
C TYR A 202 -20.53 18.49 -10.42
N TYR A 203 -20.93 17.51 -9.60
CA TYR A 203 -20.16 17.05 -8.45
C TYR A 203 -19.02 16.12 -8.91
N PHE A 204 -18.23 16.57 -9.89
CA PHE A 204 -17.08 15.88 -10.47
C PHE A 204 -16.08 16.91 -11.02
N PRO A 205 -14.78 16.89 -10.67
CA PRO A 205 -14.12 15.88 -9.85
C PRO A 205 -14.50 16.02 -8.38
N LEU A 206 -14.48 14.90 -7.66
CA LEU A 206 -14.87 14.84 -6.24
C LEU A 206 -13.83 15.48 -5.32
N TRP A 207 -12.58 15.55 -5.79
CA TRP A 207 -11.44 15.83 -4.94
C TRP A 207 -10.58 16.96 -5.50
N ASN A 208 -9.95 17.75 -4.61
CA ASN A 208 -9.14 18.91 -4.99
C ASN A 208 -7.92 18.51 -5.82
N TRP A 209 -7.18 17.47 -5.42
CA TRP A 209 -6.00 16.99 -6.15
C TRP A 209 -6.27 16.72 -7.64
N ASP A 210 -7.42 16.16 -8.03
CA ASP A 210 -7.79 15.96 -9.43
C ASP A 210 -7.94 17.30 -10.19
N LEU A 211 -8.57 18.29 -9.54
CA LEU A 211 -8.75 19.63 -10.10
C LEU A 211 -7.41 20.37 -10.26
N PHE A 212 -6.56 20.32 -9.23
CA PHE A 212 -5.24 20.96 -9.25
C PHE A 212 -4.26 20.26 -10.20
N LYS A 213 -4.39 18.93 -10.36
CA LYS A 213 -3.66 18.16 -11.38
C LYS A 213 -4.17 18.44 -12.80
N ALA A 214 -5.42 18.85 -12.98
CA ALA A 214 -5.95 19.26 -14.28
C ALA A 214 -5.42 20.64 -14.69
N ILE A 215 -5.49 21.63 -13.78
CA ILE A 215 -5.01 22.99 -14.06
C ILE A 215 -3.48 23.04 -14.18
N SER A 216 -2.72 22.17 -13.50
CA SER A 216 -1.27 22.11 -13.66
C SER A 216 -0.81 21.69 -15.05
N ARG A 217 -1.65 20.95 -15.80
CA ARG A 217 -1.34 20.57 -17.20
C ARG A 217 -1.33 21.76 -18.16
N VAL A 218 -1.94 22.89 -17.81
CA VAL A 218 -1.87 24.15 -18.57
C VAL A 218 -0.93 25.17 -17.94
N TYR A 219 -0.11 24.77 -16.96
CA TYR A 219 0.72 25.69 -16.19
C TYR A 219 1.63 26.55 -17.06
N LYS A 220 2.29 25.94 -18.06
CA LYS A 220 3.22 26.66 -18.95
C LYS A 220 2.49 27.70 -19.80
N GLU A 221 1.31 27.38 -20.28
CA GLU A 221 0.45 28.31 -21.03
C GLU A 221 -0.04 29.45 -20.13
N LEU A 222 -0.43 29.16 -18.89
CA LEU A 222 -0.86 30.17 -17.92
C LEU A 222 0.22 31.24 -17.68
N LEU A 223 1.49 30.85 -17.62
CA LEU A 223 2.61 31.81 -17.49
C LEU A 223 2.74 32.77 -18.68
N THR A 224 2.22 32.39 -19.86
CA THR A 224 2.25 33.22 -21.08
C THR A 224 0.99 34.08 -21.26
N TYR A 225 -0.09 33.78 -20.54
CA TYR A 225 -1.35 34.48 -20.66
C TYR A 225 -1.30 35.83 -19.94
N VAL A 226 -1.33 36.90 -20.73
CA VAL A 226 -1.17 38.27 -20.24
C VAL A 226 -2.45 38.85 -19.64
N ASN A 227 -3.63 38.34 -20.03
CA ASN A 227 -4.94 38.93 -19.70
C ASN A 227 -5.72 38.17 -18.63
N ILE A 228 -5.10 37.23 -17.91
CA ILE A 228 -5.75 36.51 -16.80
C ILE A 228 -4.93 36.77 -15.54
N ASP A 229 -5.52 37.46 -14.58
CA ASP A 229 -4.88 37.72 -13.29
C ASP A 229 -5.26 36.65 -12.27
N GLU A 230 -6.51 36.16 -12.30
CA GLU A 230 -6.99 35.11 -11.41
C GLU A 230 -7.90 34.11 -12.14
N ILE A 231 -7.82 32.83 -11.74
CA ILE A 231 -8.78 31.80 -12.13
C ILE A 231 -9.46 31.27 -10.88
N TRP A 232 -10.78 31.36 -10.85
CA TRP A 232 -11.62 30.86 -9.78
C TRP A 232 -12.45 29.68 -10.28
N TYR A 233 -12.62 28.68 -9.43
CA TYR A 233 -13.51 27.56 -9.64
C TYR A 233 -14.72 27.68 -8.72
N GLN A 234 -15.91 27.56 -9.30
CA GLN A 234 -17.18 27.60 -8.59
C GLN A 234 -17.93 26.30 -8.84
N PHE A 235 -18.48 25.70 -7.78
CA PHE A 235 -19.42 24.59 -7.92
C PHE A 235 -20.60 24.70 -6.96
N GLU A 236 -21.75 24.19 -7.41
CA GLU A 236 -22.97 24.16 -6.62
C GLU A 236 -23.01 22.90 -5.73
N THR A 237 -23.34 23.09 -4.46
CA THR A 237 -23.49 22.01 -3.48
C THR A 237 -24.94 21.56 -3.36
N LYS A 238 -25.17 20.30 -2.93
CA LYS A 238 -26.52 19.74 -2.76
C LYS A 238 -27.39 20.53 -1.78
N ASP A 239 -26.76 21.27 -0.86
CA ASP A 239 -27.42 22.02 0.21
C ASP A 239 -27.75 23.49 -0.19
N LYS A 240 -27.78 23.79 -1.49
CA LYS A 240 -28.13 25.08 -2.14
C LYS A 240 -27.12 26.23 -1.95
N GLY A 241 -25.86 25.93 -1.60
CA GLY A 241 -24.77 26.91 -1.56
C GLY A 241 -23.77 26.75 -2.70
N PHE A 242 -23.00 27.80 -2.98
CA PHE A 242 -21.84 27.76 -3.89
C PHE A 242 -20.54 27.70 -3.10
N VAL A 243 -19.59 26.90 -3.58
CA VAL A 243 -18.22 26.87 -3.06
C VAL A 243 -17.29 27.42 -4.12
N HIS A 244 -16.38 28.29 -3.68
CA HIS A 244 -15.42 29.01 -4.51
C HIS A 244 -13.99 28.62 -4.13
N LYS A 245 -13.13 28.39 -5.12
CA LYS A 245 -11.74 28.01 -4.92
C LYS A 245 -10.85 28.79 -5.88
N LEU A 246 -9.81 29.43 -5.36
CA LEU A 246 -8.77 30.04 -6.18
C LEU A 246 -7.91 28.94 -6.79
N LEU A 247 -7.89 28.85 -8.12
CA LEU A 247 -7.07 27.88 -8.85
C LEU A 247 -5.76 28.47 -9.34
N TYR A 248 -5.70 29.78 -9.58
CA TYR A 248 -4.51 30.43 -10.09
C TYR A 248 -4.54 31.92 -9.77
N ARG A 249 -3.38 32.49 -9.42
CA ARG A 249 -3.15 33.93 -9.27
C ARG A 249 -1.82 34.28 -9.91
N LYS A 250 -1.84 35.17 -10.90
CA LYS A 250 -0.67 35.51 -11.72
C LYS A 250 0.49 36.05 -10.89
N THR A 251 0.23 37.01 -10.02
CA THR A 251 1.25 37.65 -9.17
C THR A 251 1.93 36.65 -8.21
N PHE A 252 1.23 35.61 -7.77
CA PHE A 252 1.81 34.54 -6.98
C PHE A 252 2.77 33.70 -7.82
N PHE A 253 2.34 33.27 -9.01
CA PHE A 253 3.17 32.43 -9.88
C PHE A 253 4.34 33.18 -10.53
N GLU A 254 4.22 34.48 -10.78
CA GLU A 254 5.35 35.32 -11.17
C GLU A 254 6.43 35.35 -10.07
N GLN A 255 6.01 35.51 -8.80
CA GLN A 255 6.93 35.43 -7.65
C GLN A 255 7.53 34.02 -7.48
N PHE A 256 6.71 32.98 -7.69
CA PHE A 256 7.15 31.58 -7.63
C PHE A 256 8.20 31.27 -8.69
N GLU A 257 7.96 31.65 -9.94
CA GLU A 257 8.91 31.47 -11.05
C GLU A 257 10.20 32.29 -10.83
N ALA A 258 10.09 33.51 -10.33
CA ALA A 258 11.24 34.34 -9.96
C ALA A 258 11.95 33.87 -8.68
N SER A 259 11.36 32.93 -7.93
CA SER A 259 11.81 32.52 -6.59
C SER A 259 12.03 33.70 -5.63
N ASN A 260 11.22 34.75 -5.78
CA ASN A 260 11.32 35.99 -5.00
C ASN A 260 9.94 36.37 -4.49
N PHE A 261 9.67 36.02 -3.24
CA PHE A 261 8.42 36.31 -2.55
C PHE A 261 8.60 37.59 -1.72
N THR A 262 7.64 38.51 -1.83
CA THR A 262 7.70 39.81 -1.15
C THR A 262 6.51 40.04 -0.23
N ASP A 263 5.30 39.71 -0.70
CA ASP A 263 4.06 39.77 0.07
C ASP A 263 3.19 38.54 -0.25
N TYR A 264 2.63 37.89 0.77
CA TYR A 264 1.68 36.78 0.62
C TYR A 264 0.55 36.87 1.64
N ASN A 265 -0.63 36.37 1.27
CA ASN A 265 -1.79 36.28 2.14
C ASN A 265 -2.23 34.82 2.37
N ALA A 266 -3.35 34.61 3.06
CA ALA A 266 -3.87 33.28 3.34
C ALA A 266 -4.23 32.51 2.07
N ASP A 267 -4.78 33.18 1.05
CA ASP A 267 -5.14 32.54 -0.23
C ASP A 267 -3.89 32.08 -0.99
N ASP A 268 -2.79 32.83 -0.94
CA ASP A 268 -1.53 32.44 -1.59
C ASP A 268 -0.95 31.16 -0.96
N LEU A 269 -1.07 31.03 0.36
CA LEU A 269 -0.65 29.83 1.08
C LEU A 269 -1.55 28.63 0.77
N GLU A 270 -2.87 28.85 0.68
CA GLU A 270 -3.82 27.82 0.27
C GLU A 270 -3.59 27.40 -1.19
N LEU A 271 -3.30 28.37 -2.07
CA LEU A 271 -2.95 28.11 -3.46
C LEU A 271 -1.67 27.28 -3.55
N PHE A 272 -0.60 27.67 -2.84
CA PHE A 272 0.64 26.90 -2.75
C PHE A 272 0.39 25.47 -2.26
N ALA A 273 -0.37 25.32 -1.17
CA ALA A 273 -0.72 24.03 -0.58
C ALA A 273 -1.44 23.10 -1.56
N ASN A 274 -2.41 23.63 -2.29
CA ASN A 274 -3.20 22.86 -3.26
C ASN A 274 -2.40 22.50 -4.52
N TRP A 275 -1.47 23.36 -4.95
CA TRP A 275 -0.58 23.09 -6.09
C TRP A 275 0.60 22.19 -5.77
N PHE A 276 0.99 22.06 -4.50
CA PHE A 276 2.23 21.41 -4.09
C PHE A 276 2.42 20.01 -4.71
N SER A 277 1.42 19.13 -4.56
CA SER A 277 1.49 17.76 -5.08
C SER A 277 1.58 17.73 -6.61
N ALA A 278 0.74 18.51 -7.29
CA ALA A 278 0.73 18.56 -8.75
C ALA A 278 2.05 19.09 -9.32
N MET A 279 2.63 20.12 -8.72
CA MET A 279 3.93 20.68 -9.12
C MET A 279 5.08 19.72 -8.84
N SER A 280 5.03 18.96 -7.73
CA SER A 280 6.04 17.96 -7.41
C SER A 280 6.11 16.83 -8.45
N GLU A 281 5.02 16.54 -9.16
CA GLU A 281 5.00 15.56 -10.24
C GLU A 281 5.57 16.07 -11.58
N MET A 282 5.76 17.39 -11.74
CA MET A 282 6.10 17.99 -13.04
C MET A 282 7.58 17.84 -13.43
N GLY A 283 8.50 17.90 -12.46
CA GLY A 283 9.93 17.87 -12.77
C GLY A 283 10.82 18.26 -11.61
N GLU A 284 12.14 18.21 -11.86
CA GLU A 284 13.15 18.60 -10.87
C GLU A 284 13.22 20.12 -10.66
N GLU A 285 12.96 20.90 -11.70
CA GLU A 285 12.94 22.37 -11.61
C GLU A 285 11.81 22.83 -10.68
N GLU A 286 10.60 22.31 -10.85
CA GLU A 286 9.46 22.63 -10.00
C GLU A 286 9.68 22.21 -8.56
N LYS A 287 10.27 21.04 -8.31
CA LYS A 287 10.65 20.59 -6.95
C LYS A 287 11.62 21.55 -6.26
N ASN A 288 12.60 22.09 -6.99
CA ASN A 288 13.51 23.10 -6.44
C ASN A 288 12.77 24.39 -6.09
N LYS A 289 11.89 24.89 -6.97
CA LYS A 289 11.07 26.08 -6.71
C LYS A 289 10.13 25.86 -5.51
N LEU A 290 9.52 24.67 -5.40
CA LEU A 290 8.72 24.29 -4.23
C LEU A 290 9.53 24.34 -2.94
N LEU A 291 10.77 23.85 -2.93
CA LEU A 291 11.64 23.93 -1.76
C LEU A 291 11.95 25.39 -1.39
N MET A 292 12.27 26.25 -2.37
CA MET A 292 12.56 27.66 -2.14
C MET A 292 11.34 28.40 -1.58
N ALA A 293 10.17 28.17 -2.14
CA ALA A 293 8.90 28.71 -1.64
C ALA A 293 8.62 28.23 -0.21
N LEU A 294 8.80 26.93 0.06
CA LEU A 294 8.60 26.36 1.38
C LEU A 294 9.54 26.99 2.43
N ARG A 295 10.81 27.21 2.09
CA ARG A 295 11.77 27.93 2.95
C ARG A 295 11.32 29.34 3.27
N TYR A 296 10.81 30.05 2.28
CA TYR A 296 10.31 31.40 2.46
C TYR A 296 9.10 31.42 3.41
N PHE A 297 8.10 30.56 3.18
CA PHE A 297 6.90 30.51 4.00
C PHE A 297 7.16 30.06 5.45
N LEU A 298 8.14 29.18 5.66
CA LEU A 298 8.48 28.61 6.97
C LEU A 298 9.55 29.37 7.76
N LYS A 299 10.07 30.51 7.28
CA LYS A 299 11.22 31.21 7.88
C LYS A 299 11.12 31.37 9.41
N ASP A 300 9.93 31.70 9.93
CA ASP A 300 9.66 31.93 11.36
C ASP A 300 8.40 31.19 11.85
N LYS A 301 7.94 30.18 11.10
CA LYS A 301 6.66 29.51 11.32
C LYS A 301 6.81 28.00 11.18
N ARG A 302 5.99 27.26 11.92
CA ARG A 302 5.93 25.79 11.79
C ARG A 302 4.95 25.37 10.68
N PRO A 303 5.21 24.26 9.99
CA PRO A 303 4.34 23.78 8.90
C PRO A 303 2.86 23.68 9.29
N TYR A 304 2.55 23.06 10.43
CA TYR A 304 1.16 22.91 10.91
C TYR A 304 0.45 24.23 11.26
N GLN A 305 1.18 25.34 11.42
CA GLN A 305 0.59 26.67 11.67
C GLN A 305 0.11 27.34 10.39
N ILE A 306 0.67 26.94 9.24
CA ILE A 306 0.37 27.53 7.93
C ILE A 306 -0.50 26.58 7.13
N PHE A 307 -0.09 25.32 7.04
CA PHE A 307 -0.72 24.31 6.21
C PHE A 307 -1.55 23.39 7.08
N LEU A 308 -2.82 23.72 7.28
CA LEU A 308 -3.70 22.99 8.21
C LEU A 308 -3.98 21.55 7.76
N ASN A 309 -4.03 21.30 6.45
CA ASN A 309 -4.24 19.97 5.88
C ASN A 309 -3.00 19.08 6.07
N SER A 310 -3.14 17.98 6.82
CA SER A 310 -2.04 17.04 7.06
C SER A 310 -1.56 16.34 5.79
N GLN A 311 -2.45 16.00 4.86
CA GLN A 311 -2.07 15.35 3.60
C GLN A 311 -1.15 16.24 2.76
N THR A 312 -1.41 17.56 2.74
CA THR A 312 -0.50 18.52 2.10
C THR A 312 0.88 18.48 2.76
N ARG A 313 0.93 18.46 4.10
CA ARG A 313 2.19 18.39 4.86
C ARG A 313 2.92 17.06 4.66
N GLU A 314 2.19 15.95 4.50
CA GLU A 314 2.76 14.64 4.14
C GLU A 314 3.48 14.71 2.79
N GLU A 315 2.86 15.32 1.78
CA GLU A 315 3.48 15.52 0.46
C GLU A 315 4.68 16.47 0.52
N MET A 316 4.64 17.50 1.37
CA MET A 316 5.81 18.35 1.65
C MET A 316 6.96 17.54 2.24
N VAL A 317 6.70 16.65 3.21
CA VAL A 317 7.75 15.80 3.78
C VAL A 317 8.32 14.81 2.77
N ARG A 318 7.50 14.29 1.85
CA ARG A 318 7.96 13.39 0.78
C ARG A 318 8.99 14.04 -0.15
N LEU A 319 9.01 15.36 -0.26
CA LEU A 319 10.10 16.08 -0.94
C LEU A 319 11.47 15.75 -0.34
N GLY A 320 11.54 15.46 0.96
CA GLY A 320 12.77 15.03 1.65
C GLY A 320 13.37 13.72 1.11
N LEU A 321 12.54 12.79 0.61
CA LEU A 321 13.02 11.57 -0.04
C LEU A 321 13.74 11.90 -1.35
N TRP A 322 13.14 12.77 -2.17
CA TRP A 322 13.76 13.24 -3.41
C TRP A 322 15.06 14.01 -3.14
N LEU A 323 15.09 14.87 -2.12
CA LEU A 323 16.32 15.57 -1.71
C LEU A 323 17.44 14.59 -1.36
N ALA A 324 17.13 13.54 -0.60
CA ALA A 324 18.10 12.51 -0.25
C ALA A 324 18.56 11.68 -1.47
N GLU A 325 17.67 11.38 -2.42
CA GLU A 325 18.02 10.71 -3.68
C GLU A 325 18.95 11.55 -4.56
N LYS A 326 18.80 12.88 -4.52
CA LYS A 326 19.69 13.85 -5.19
C LYS A 326 20.94 14.20 -4.39
N GLU A 327 21.17 13.53 -3.27
CA GLU A 327 22.29 13.76 -2.36
C GLU A 327 22.33 15.17 -1.77
N LEU A 328 21.21 15.90 -1.78
CA LEU A 328 21.00 17.20 -1.17
C LEU A 328 20.66 17.06 0.33
N PHE A 329 21.56 16.41 1.07
CA PHE A 329 21.30 15.99 2.46
C PHE A 329 21.11 17.16 3.44
N ASN A 330 21.79 18.30 3.22
CA ASN A 330 21.59 19.48 4.06
C ASN A 330 20.18 20.04 3.93
N ASP A 331 19.61 20.00 2.72
CA ASP A 331 18.24 20.44 2.49
C ASP A 331 17.23 19.44 3.06
N ALA A 332 17.52 18.14 2.96
CA ALA A 332 16.74 17.10 3.63
C ALA A 332 16.74 17.28 5.15
N ILE A 333 17.91 17.59 5.76
CA ILE A 333 18.03 17.89 7.19
C ILE A 333 17.20 19.11 7.57
N TRP A 334 17.32 20.21 6.82
CA TRP A 334 16.51 21.42 7.05
C TRP A 334 15.02 21.09 7.05
N LEU A 335 14.57 20.29 6.07
CA LEU A 335 13.18 19.84 6.00
C LEU A 335 12.80 19.02 7.25
N VAL A 336 13.65 18.09 7.69
CA VAL A 336 13.37 17.33 8.92
C VAL A 336 13.23 18.26 10.13
N GLU A 337 14.10 19.25 10.28
CA GLU A 337 14.05 20.20 11.41
C GLU A 337 12.76 21.04 11.44
N GLN A 338 12.15 21.30 10.28
CA GLN A 338 10.87 22.00 10.22
C GLN A 338 9.70 21.13 10.66
N PHE A 339 9.69 19.85 10.29
CA PHE A 339 8.55 18.94 10.46
C PHE A 339 8.67 17.97 11.66
N ILE A 340 9.82 17.86 12.32
CA ILE A 340 10.06 16.87 13.39
C ILE A 340 9.18 17.05 14.64
N ILE A 341 8.54 18.21 14.80
CA ILE A 341 7.57 18.51 15.85
C ILE A 341 6.16 18.78 15.30
N ASP A 342 5.85 18.28 14.10
CA ASP A 342 4.51 18.39 13.53
C ASP A 342 3.47 17.68 14.42
N ASN A 343 2.22 18.15 14.37
CA ASN A 343 1.13 17.63 15.18
C ASN A 343 0.37 16.48 14.50
N ASP A 344 0.90 15.91 13.42
CA ASP A 344 0.32 14.79 12.71
C ASP A 344 1.24 13.53 12.74
N PRO A 345 0.81 12.42 13.38
CA PRO A 345 -0.52 12.23 14.00
C PRO A 345 -0.67 13.08 15.26
N PRO A 346 -1.92 13.42 15.66
CA PRO A 346 -2.16 14.11 16.91
C PRO A 346 -1.68 13.27 18.11
N LEU A 347 -1.56 13.94 19.26
CA LEU A 347 -1.38 13.25 20.53
C LEU A 347 -2.53 12.26 20.75
N PRO A 348 -2.27 11.11 21.42
CA PRO A 348 -3.29 10.09 21.61
C PRO A 348 -4.60 10.62 22.23
N GLU A 349 -4.52 11.52 23.22
CA GLU A 349 -5.67 12.16 23.84
C GLU A 349 -6.45 13.13 22.93
N ASP A 350 -5.80 13.66 21.88
CA ASP A 350 -6.38 14.66 20.98
C ASP A 350 -7.00 14.06 19.71
N TYR A 351 -6.95 12.74 19.54
CA TYR A 351 -7.47 12.06 18.35
C TYR A 351 -9.00 12.16 18.26
N LYS A 352 -9.50 12.75 17.16
CA LYS A 352 -10.94 12.94 16.89
C LYS A 352 -11.42 12.29 15.57
N GLY A 353 -10.56 11.52 14.91
CA GLY A 353 -10.86 10.88 13.63
C GLY A 353 -11.64 9.57 13.77
N ASP A 354 -11.83 8.87 12.65
CA ASP A 354 -12.38 7.52 12.64
C ASP A 354 -11.40 6.53 13.30
N GLU A 355 -11.87 5.74 14.26
CA GLU A 355 -11.12 4.71 14.98
C GLU A 355 -10.32 3.76 14.07
N LYS A 356 -10.79 3.51 12.84
CA LYS A 356 -10.05 2.73 11.83
C LYS A 356 -8.71 3.35 11.42
N PHE A 357 -8.52 4.66 11.62
CA PHE A 357 -7.27 5.36 11.36
C PHE A 357 -6.56 5.78 12.66
N ASN A 358 -7.03 5.29 13.82
CA ASN A 358 -6.35 5.50 15.10
C ASN A 358 -5.20 4.49 15.27
N TYR A 359 -4.10 4.73 14.56
CA TYR A 359 -2.94 3.83 14.56
C TYR A 359 -2.29 3.66 15.94
N HIS A 360 -2.40 4.67 16.82
CA HIS A 360 -1.97 4.55 18.21
C HIS A 360 -2.69 3.40 18.91
N LYS A 361 -4.02 3.40 18.80
CA LYS A 361 -4.89 2.41 19.45
C LYS A 361 -4.74 1.02 18.81
N GLN A 362 -4.52 0.95 17.50
CA GLN A 362 -4.23 -0.31 16.81
C GLN A 362 -2.94 -0.96 17.36
N VAL A 363 -1.86 -0.19 17.51
CA VAL A 363 -0.61 -0.68 18.12
C VAL A 363 -0.86 -1.10 19.58
N LEU A 364 -1.62 -0.29 20.34
CA LEU A 364 -1.99 -0.61 21.73
C LEU A 364 -2.78 -1.93 21.82
N ASN A 365 -3.64 -2.21 20.85
CA ASN A 365 -4.45 -3.42 20.74
C ASN A 365 -3.69 -4.64 20.16
N ASN A 366 -2.38 -4.54 19.94
CA ASN A 366 -1.54 -5.58 19.32
C ASN A 366 -1.93 -5.92 17.86
N GLU A 367 -2.52 -4.96 17.15
CA GLU A 367 -2.74 -5.07 15.71
C GLU A 367 -1.44 -4.83 14.93
N ASP A 368 -1.36 -5.41 13.73
CA ASP A 368 -0.19 -5.27 12.86
C ASP A 368 -0.37 -4.06 11.95
N VAL A 369 0.37 -2.98 12.24
CA VAL A 369 0.25 -1.69 11.55
C VAL A 369 1.42 -1.52 10.58
N ASN A 370 1.18 -1.84 9.31
CA ASN A 370 2.20 -1.79 8.23
C ASN A 370 1.97 -0.67 7.21
N ILE A 371 1.29 0.41 7.61
CA ILE A 371 1.00 1.56 6.74
C ILE A 371 1.95 2.72 7.03
N ILE A 372 2.35 3.43 5.97
CA ILE A 372 3.10 4.68 6.06
C ILE A 372 2.12 5.80 5.70
N THR A 373 1.77 6.57 6.72
CA THR A 373 0.89 7.73 6.64
C THR A 373 1.30 8.71 7.74
N THR A 374 0.70 9.90 7.76
CA THR A 374 0.99 11.03 8.62
C THR A 374 2.35 11.66 8.38
N VAL A 375 2.47 12.92 8.77
CA VAL A 375 3.69 13.71 8.61
C VAL A 375 4.87 13.03 9.31
N LEU A 376 4.76 12.71 10.60
CA LEU A 376 5.86 12.09 11.36
C LEU A 376 6.17 10.66 10.89
N GLY A 377 5.18 9.94 10.35
CA GLY A 377 5.39 8.64 9.74
C GLY A 377 6.25 8.73 8.48
N HIS A 378 5.90 9.61 7.54
CA HIS A 378 6.73 9.87 6.36
C HIS A 378 8.12 10.41 6.72
N LEU A 379 8.21 11.20 7.78
CA LEU A 379 9.48 11.79 8.22
C LEU A 379 10.50 10.73 8.67
N ALA A 380 10.04 9.65 9.30
CA ALA A 380 10.90 8.53 9.69
C ALA A 380 11.64 7.91 8.49
N TRP A 381 10.99 7.87 7.32
CA TRP A 381 11.59 7.37 6.08
C TRP A 381 12.59 8.35 5.46
N VAL A 382 12.40 9.65 5.63
CA VAL A 382 13.42 10.64 5.25
C VAL A 382 14.65 10.50 6.14
N ILE A 383 14.45 10.37 7.46
CA ILE A 383 15.54 10.17 8.44
C ILE A 383 16.30 8.87 8.16
N GLN A 384 15.61 7.82 7.73
CA GLN A 384 16.24 6.57 7.29
C GLN A 384 17.29 6.82 6.20
N LYS A 385 17.01 7.71 5.23
CA LYS A 385 17.98 8.04 4.17
C LYS A 385 19.21 8.79 4.69
N LEU A 386 19.09 9.53 5.79
CA LEU A 386 20.24 10.12 6.47
C LEU A 386 21.08 9.05 7.19
N ALA A 387 20.42 8.06 7.83
CA ALA A 387 21.09 7.00 8.58
C ALA A 387 22.00 6.10 7.72
N VAL A 388 21.76 6.03 6.40
CA VAL A 388 22.60 5.25 5.47
C VAL A 388 23.82 6.01 4.94
N ARG A 389 24.09 7.22 5.46
CA ARG A 389 25.24 8.06 5.09
C ARG A 389 26.11 8.37 6.30
N LYS A 390 27.41 8.05 6.21
CA LYS A 390 28.37 8.17 7.33
C LYS A 390 28.38 9.55 7.96
N ASN A 391 28.41 10.60 7.14
CA ASN A 391 28.49 11.99 7.62
C ASN A 391 27.22 12.48 8.33
N TYR A 392 26.09 11.80 8.16
CA TYR A 392 24.79 12.23 8.69
C TYR A 392 24.19 11.27 9.73
N ILE A 393 24.89 10.18 10.09
CA ILE A 393 24.37 9.16 11.01
C ILE A 393 24.10 9.71 12.41
N VAL A 394 24.91 10.67 12.90
CA VAL A 394 24.69 11.34 14.19
C VAL A 394 23.41 12.16 14.16
N LYS A 395 23.22 12.98 13.12
CA LYS A 395 21.97 13.75 12.93
C LYS A 395 20.75 12.84 12.80
N ALA A 396 20.89 11.72 12.08
CA ALA A 396 19.84 10.71 11.98
C ALA A 396 19.47 10.11 13.35
N LEU A 397 20.45 9.87 14.21
CA LEU A 397 20.24 9.40 15.58
C LEU A 397 19.48 10.42 16.42
N GLU A 398 19.86 11.70 16.35
CA GLU A 398 19.17 12.80 17.04
C GLU A 398 17.68 12.86 16.67
N PHE A 399 17.36 12.83 15.37
CA PHE A 399 15.97 12.85 14.92
C PHE A 399 15.21 11.57 15.30
N THR A 400 15.87 10.42 15.18
CA THR A 400 15.30 9.13 15.60
C THR A 400 14.94 9.13 17.09
N GLN A 401 15.78 9.73 17.93
CA GLN A 401 15.50 9.88 19.36
C GLN A 401 14.23 10.68 19.63
N ILE A 402 13.97 11.74 18.86
CA ILE A 402 12.75 12.55 19.00
C ILE A 402 11.51 11.68 18.69
N LEU A 403 11.52 10.94 17.58
CA LEU A 403 10.42 10.05 17.19
C LEU A 403 10.17 8.95 18.24
N LEU A 404 11.23 8.30 18.73
CA LEU A 404 11.12 7.23 19.73
C LEU A 404 10.64 7.72 21.10
N ASN A 405 10.81 9.01 21.41
CA ASN A 405 10.31 9.62 22.65
C ASN A 405 8.88 10.15 22.53
N HIS A 406 8.33 10.29 21.32
CA HIS A 406 6.98 10.81 21.09
C HIS A 406 5.87 9.96 21.79
N PRO A 407 4.85 10.56 22.43
CA PRO A 407 3.82 9.79 23.17
C PRO A 407 3.04 8.79 22.31
N ASN A 408 2.83 9.10 21.04
CA ASN A 408 2.08 8.25 20.12
C ASN A 408 2.88 6.99 19.71
N LEU A 409 2.39 5.81 20.10
CA LEU A 409 2.95 4.49 19.76
C LEU A 409 3.18 4.26 18.26
N TYR A 410 2.34 4.80 17.37
CA TYR A 410 2.57 4.70 15.93
C TYR A 410 3.84 5.46 15.51
N VAL A 411 4.06 6.66 16.05
CA VAL A 411 5.29 7.43 15.79
C VAL A 411 6.52 6.69 16.32
N LYS A 412 6.41 6.04 17.48
CA LYS A 412 7.50 5.18 18.00
C LYS A 412 7.78 4.01 17.07
N LEU A 413 6.74 3.35 16.56
CA LEU A 413 6.86 2.25 15.61
C LEU A 413 7.58 2.71 14.34
N GLN A 414 7.18 3.84 13.76
CA GLN A 414 7.86 4.42 12.59
C GLN A 414 9.30 4.84 12.91
N GLY A 415 9.56 5.37 14.12
CA GLY A 415 10.91 5.69 14.60
C GLY A 415 11.85 4.48 14.70
N VAL A 416 11.33 3.24 14.69
CA VAL A 416 12.17 2.04 14.61
C VAL A 416 12.82 1.90 13.23
N ILE A 417 12.21 2.40 12.15
CA ILE A 417 12.72 2.31 10.78
C ILE A 417 14.14 2.90 10.65
N PRO A 418 14.39 4.19 10.99
CA PRO A 418 15.75 4.72 10.96
C PRO A 418 16.66 4.06 12.02
N LEU A 419 16.12 3.62 13.17
CA LEU A 419 16.91 2.92 14.19
C LEU A 419 17.51 1.61 13.67
N VAL A 420 16.79 0.87 12.81
CA VAL A 420 17.29 -0.35 12.15
C VAL A 420 18.50 -0.04 11.27
N GLU A 421 18.42 1.02 10.46
CA GLU A 421 19.55 1.41 9.59
C GLU A 421 20.77 1.89 10.40
N ILE A 422 20.52 2.61 11.50
CA ILE A 422 21.56 3.01 12.45
C ILE A 422 22.19 1.76 13.07
N ALA A 423 21.40 0.76 13.48
CA ALA A 423 21.92 -0.49 14.05
C ALA A 423 22.83 -1.25 13.07
N ALA A 424 22.46 -1.27 11.79
CA ALA A 424 23.26 -1.84 10.70
C ALA A 424 24.61 -1.14 10.52
N ARG A 425 24.69 0.16 10.83
CA ARG A 425 25.86 1.03 10.60
C ARG A 425 26.47 1.62 11.87
N ARG A 426 26.10 1.10 13.04
CA ARG A 426 26.49 1.62 14.37
C ARG A 426 28.00 1.79 14.57
N GLN A 427 28.83 1.06 13.82
CA GLN A 427 30.29 1.23 13.84
C GLN A 427 30.71 2.65 13.45
N TRP A 428 29.95 3.33 12.57
CA TRP A 428 30.19 4.73 12.23
C TRP A 428 29.97 5.67 13.42
N LEU A 429 29.06 5.32 14.35
CA LEU A 429 28.92 6.05 15.62
C LEU A 429 30.12 5.80 16.54
N GLU A 430 30.63 4.56 16.61
CA GLU A 430 31.84 4.25 17.39
C GLU A 430 33.07 5.01 16.86
N GLU A 431 33.22 5.09 15.54
CA GLU A 431 34.30 5.84 14.88
C GLU A 431 34.18 7.33 15.18
N TYR A 432 32.98 7.90 14.98
CA TYR A 432 32.72 9.31 15.27
C TYR A 432 32.98 9.66 16.75
N ASP A 433 32.55 8.80 17.67
CA ASP A 433 32.77 8.97 19.11
C ASP A 433 34.25 8.99 19.49
N LYS A 434 35.08 8.16 18.84
CA LYS A 434 36.53 8.15 19.05
C LYS A 434 37.20 9.41 18.50
N GLU A 435 36.78 9.85 17.31
CA GLU A 435 37.36 11.03 16.65
C GLU A 435 36.99 12.33 17.37
N ASN A 436 35.76 12.43 17.89
CA ASN A 436 35.20 13.69 18.42
C ASN A 436 35.01 13.68 19.95
N ASN A 437 35.39 12.60 20.64
CA ASN A 437 35.20 12.43 22.09
C ASN A 437 33.72 12.58 22.54
N THR A 438 32.80 11.98 21.78
CA THR A 438 31.35 11.97 22.04
C THR A 438 30.86 10.60 22.54
N LYS A 439 29.55 10.42 22.72
CA LYS A 439 28.94 9.17 23.26
C LYS A 439 27.70 8.69 22.49
N HIS A 440 27.59 8.99 21.20
CA HIS A 440 26.43 8.67 20.37
C HIS A 440 26.17 7.17 20.22
N TYR A 441 27.20 6.33 20.19
CA TYR A 441 27.01 4.87 20.21
C TYR A 441 26.33 4.41 21.51
N SER A 442 26.69 5.01 22.64
CA SER A 442 26.06 4.74 23.93
C SER A 442 24.60 5.19 23.96
N GLU A 443 24.29 6.34 23.35
CA GLU A 443 22.94 6.86 23.19
C GLU A 443 22.08 5.94 22.32
N PHE A 444 22.59 5.51 21.17
CA PHE A 444 21.95 4.50 20.32
C PHE A 444 21.63 3.23 21.12
N ARG A 445 22.62 2.69 21.85
CA ARG A 445 22.43 1.49 22.68
C ARG A 445 21.32 1.69 23.71
N LYS A 446 21.30 2.86 24.38
CA LYS A 446 20.26 3.21 25.35
C LYS A 446 18.88 3.27 24.69
N LEU A 447 18.76 3.84 23.49
CA LEU A 447 17.50 3.90 22.75
C LEU A 447 16.99 2.51 22.37
N ALA A 448 17.86 1.65 21.81
CA ALA A 448 17.50 0.29 21.44
C ALA A 448 17.01 -0.55 22.64
N PHE A 449 17.68 -0.45 23.79
CA PHE A 449 17.23 -1.18 24.99
C PHE A 449 16.02 -0.54 25.67
N ASN A 450 15.87 0.79 25.63
CA ASN A 450 14.64 1.43 26.11
C ASN A 450 13.42 1.02 25.28
N LEU A 451 13.57 0.91 23.95
CA LEU A 451 12.54 0.42 23.05
C LEU A 451 12.10 -0.98 23.46
N LEU A 452 13.08 -1.88 23.64
CA LEU A 452 12.87 -3.24 24.10
C LEU A 452 12.19 -3.31 25.48
N ASP A 453 12.63 -2.50 26.44
CA ASP A 453 12.14 -2.59 27.82
C ASP A 453 10.70 -2.15 27.97
N LYS A 454 10.36 -1.04 27.32
CA LYS A 454 9.11 -0.31 27.54
C LYS A 454 8.01 -0.64 26.54
N TYR A 455 8.35 -1.17 25.36
CA TYR A 455 7.40 -1.28 24.26
C TYR A 455 7.37 -2.64 23.58
N SER A 456 8.20 -3.63 23.98
CA SER A 456 8.18 -4.97 23.37
C SER A 456 6.92 -5.78 23.69
N GLN A 457 6.08 -5.32 24.62
CA GLN A 457 4.76 -5.92 24.85
C GLN A 457 3.79 -5.65 23.68
N TYR A 458 4.07 -4.64 22.85
CA TYR A 458 3.30 -4.34 21.65
C TYR A 458 3.86 -5.11 20.46
N ARG A 459 3.07 -6.02 19.88
CA ARG A 459 3.51 -6.98 18.86
C ARG A 459 4.20 -6.32 17.66
N ALA A 460 3.64 -5.25 17.11
CA ALA A 460 4.22 -4.53 15.97
C ALA A 460 5.62 -3.97 16.31
N ILE A 461 5.76 -3.31 17.47
CA ILE A 461 7.05 -2.76 17.91
C ILE A 461 8.05 -3.89 18.22
N ALA A 462 7.59 -5.00 18.80
CA ALA A 462 8.43 -6.17 19.06
C ALA A 462 8.99 -6.77 17.77
N ASN A 463 8.15 -6.94 16.74
CA ASN A 463 8.57 -7.39 15.41
C ASN A 463 9.56 -6.39 14.78
N SER A 464 9.29 -5.09 14.78
CA SER A 464 10.26 -4.13 14.24
C SER A 464 11.59 -4.13 15.02
N SER A 465 11.52 -4.33 16.34
CA SER A 465 12.70 -4.40 17.21
C SER A 465 13.58 -5.63 16.94
N THR A 466 13.03 -6.74 16.40
CA THR A 466 13.87 -7.89 16.03
C THR A 466 14.88 -7.52 14.96
N HIS A 467 14.55 -6.62 14.04
CA HIS A 467 15.49 -6.12 13.03
C HIS A 467 16.60 -5.26 13.61
N VAL A 468 16.32 -4.46 14.65
CA VAL A 468 17.36 -3.67 15.34
C VAL A 468 18.41 -4.62 15.92
N PHE A 469 17.98 -5.65 16.65
CA PHE A 469 18.89 -6.63 17.25
C PHE A 469 19.43 -7.68 16.28
N TYR A 470 18.86 -7.80 15.08
CA TYR A 470 19.45 -8.56 14.00
C TYR A 470 20.78 -7.94 13.55
N TYR A 471 20.89 -6.62 13.58
CA TYR A 471 22.13 -5.91 13.26
C TYR A 471 22.97 -5.58 14.51
N PHE A 472 22.33 -5.23 15.63
CA PHE A 472 22.99 -4.86 16.88
C PHE A 472 23.45 -6.09 17.68
N LYS A 473 24.56 -6.69 17.24
CA LYS A 473 25.04 -8.01 17.70
C LYS A 473 26.20 -7.96 18.71
N ASP A 474 26.87 -6.84 18.89
CA ASP A 474 27.95 -6.60 19.86
C ASP A 474 27.39 -6.34 21.27
N ILE A 475 26.53 -7.25 21.72
CA ILE A 475 25.96 -7.27 23.06
C ILE A 475 26.50 -8.46 23.87
N ASN A 476 26.47 -8.35 25.20
CA ASN A 476 26.94 -9.38 26.12
C ASN A 476 25.86 -10.44 26.40
N THR A 477 26.22 -11.48 27.15
CA THR A 477 25.28 -12.57 27.49
C THR A 477 24.03 -12.10 28.20
N LYS A 478 24.15 -11.19 29.19
CA LYS A 478 22.98 -10.71 29.96
C LYS A 478 22.01 -9.95 29.05
N GLU A 479 22.55 -9.16 28.14
CA GLU A 479 21.78 -8.43 27.14
C GLU A 479 21.11 -9.35 26.13
N ALA A 480 21.84 -10.34 25.59
CA ALA A 480 21.26 -11.29 24.65
C ALA A 480 20.13 -12.13 25.30
N ILE A 481 20.29 -12.53 26.56
CA ILE A 481 19.23 -13.18 27.35
C ILE A 481 17.99 -12.29 27.37
N LYS A 482 18.17 -11.01 27.71
CA LYS A 482 17.11 -10.02 27.80
C LYS A 482 16.40 -9.80 26.45
N VAL A 483 17.16 -9.71 25.35
CA VAL A 483 16.60 -9.59 23.98
C VAL A 483 15.72 -10.79 23.66
N LEU A 484 16.21 -12.02 23.86
CA LEU A 484 15.42 -13.22 23.58
C LEU A 484 14.17 -13.31 24.46
N ASP A 485 14.26 -12.95 25.74
CA ASP A 485 13.13 -13.00 26.68
C ASP A 485 12.04 -11.98 26.36
N LYS A 486 12.43 -10.78 25.92
CA LYS A 486 11.51 -9.70 25.57
C LYS A 486 10.88 -9.87 24.18
N LEU A 487 11.55 -10.57 23.26
CA LEU A 487 11.11 -10.75 21.87
C LEU A 487 10.61 -12.17 21.55
N LYS A 488 10.51 -13.07 22.53
CA LYS A 488 10.06 -14.46 22.28
C LYS A 488 8.69 -14.57 21.60
N GLY A 489 7.80 -13.60 21.81
CA GLY A 489 6.48 -13.56 21.15
C GLY A 489 6.47 -12.87 19.78
N ALA A 490 7.61 -12.33 19.33
CA ALA A 490 7.73 -11.69 18.03
C ALA A 490 7.92 -12.75 16.93
N ARG A 491 7.20 -12.60 15.82
CA ARG A 491 7.16 -13.57 14.70
C ARG A 491 8.56 -13.80 14.10
N GLU A 492 9.38 -12.76 14.10
CA GLU A 492 10.67 -12.73 13.42
C GLU A 492 11.86 -12.98 14.35
N ALA A 493 11.62 -13.31 15.63
CA ALA A 493 12.70 -13.49 16.60
C ALA A 493 13.54 -14.76 16.36
N ALA A 494 13.08 -15.72 15.56
CA ALA A 494 13.76 -17.00 15.33
C ALA A 494 15.23 -16.85 14.92
N ALA A 495 15.55 -15.90 14.05
CA ALA A 495 16.92 -15.64 13.61
C ALA A 495 17.83 -15.21 14.79
N LEU A 496 17.29 -14.49 15.78
CA LEU A 496 18.02 -14.09 16.98
C LEU A 496 18.30 -15.29 17.89
N PHE A 497 17.32 -16.19 18.07
CA PHE A 497 17.52 -17.42 18.85
C PHE A 497 18.63 -18.30 18.24
N VAL A 498 18.59 -18.47 16.91
CA VAL A 498 19.62 -19.24 16.19
C VAL A 498 20.99 -18.56 16.31
N TYR A 499 21.07 -17.27 16.02
CA TYR A 499 22.34 -16.54 16.06
C TYR A 499 22.95 -16.51 17.46
N PHE A 500 22.21 -16.08 18.48
CA PHE A 500 22.74 -16.00 19.85
C PHE A 500 22.98 -17.37 20.49
N GLY A 501 22.20 -18.39 20.13
CA GLY A 501 22.36 -19.74 20.67
C GLY A 501 23.52 -20.54 20.06
N ILE A 502 23.90 -20.25 18.81
CA ILE A 502 24.84 -21.08 18.03
C ILE A 502 26.05 -20.29 17.52
N PHE A 503 25.85 -19.12 16.94
CA PHE A 503 26.88 -18.48 16.10
C PHE A 503 27.57 -17.29 16.78
N ARG A 504 26.91 -16.62 17.74
CA ARG A 504 27.44 -15.41 18.38
C ARG A 504 28.77 -15.64 19.09
N GLU A 505 29.02 -16.85 19.62
CA GLU A 505 30.29 -17.22 20.26
C GLU A 505 31.51 -17.11 19.34
N ARG A 506 31.28 -17.12 18.02
CA ARG A 506 32.35 -17.00 17.00
C ARG A 506 32.69 -15.55 16.65
N HIS A 507 31.82 -14.61 16.97
CA HIS A 507 31.92 -13.20 16.57
C HIS A 507 32.26 -12.30 17.77
N PHE A 508 32.76 -11.08 17.52
CA PHE A 508 33.00 -10.02 18.53
C PHE A 508 33.75 -10.47 19.81
N LYS A 509 34.64 -11.46 19.69
CA LYS A 509 35.36 -12.05 20.84
C LYS A 509 36.19 -11.02 21.60
N ASP A 510 36.76 -10.06 20.88
CA ASP A 510 37.64 -9.03 21.45
C ASP A 510 36.87 -7.79 21.95
N LYS A 511 35.56 -7.70 21.63
CA LYS A 511 34.74 -6.54 22.01
C LYS A 511 33.92 -6.80 23.27
N VAL A 512 33.30 -7.98 23.41
CA VAL A 512 32.30 -8.22 24.45
C VAL A 512 32.32 -9.67 24.96
N LEU A 513 32.33 -9.82 26.29
CA LEU A 513 32.23 -11.12 26.96
C LEU A 513 30.89 -11.80 26.67
N PHE A 514 30.95 -13.04 26.16
CA PHE A 514 29.78 -13.81 25.77
C PHE A 514 29.92 -15.31 26.12
N ASP A 515 29.14 -15.78 27.09
CA ASP A 515 28.84 -17.19 27.36
C ASP A 515 27.60 -17.64 26.56
N PRO A 516 27.73 -18.58 25.62
CA PRO A 516 26.61 -19.09 24.81
C PRO A 516 25.71 -20.08 25.56
N LYS A 517 26.15 -20.68 26.68
CA LYS A 517 25.42 -21.76 27.36
C LYS A 517 23.97 -21.41 27.72
N PRO A 518 23.66 -20.27 28.36
CA PRO A 518 22.27 -19.93 28.69
C PRO A 518 21.42 -19.66 27.44
N LEU A 519 21.99 -19.08 26.37
CA LEU A 519 21.27 -18.81 25.13
C LEU A 519 20.98 -20.11 24.35
N ARG A 520 21.95 -21.03 24.34
CA ARG A 520 21.79 -22.37 23.77
C ARG A 520 20.64 -23.12 24.46
N ARG A 521 20.52 -23.01 25.79
CA ARG A 521 19.37 -23.57 26.53
C ARG A 521 18.05 -22.93 26.09
N LYS A 522 18.01 -21.61 25.89
CA LYS A 522 16.81 -20.92 25.38
C LYS A 522 16.42 -21.37 23.97
N LEU A 523 17.39 -21.54 23.07
CA LEU A 523 17.12 -22.11 21.73
C LEU A 523 16.55 -23.53 21.83
N ILE A 524 17.15 -24.38 22.67
CA ILE A 524 16.65 -25.76 22.90
C ILE A 524 15.23 -25.74 23.46
N LEU A 525 14.93 -24.83 24.39
CA LEU A 525 13.59 -24.64 24.93
C LEU A 525 12.61 -24.19 23.83
N ALA A 526 12.98 -23.18 23.03
CA ALA A 526 12.14 -22.71 21.93
C ALA A 526 11.86 -23.80 20.87
N ILE A 527 12.78 -24.74 20.67
CA ILE A 527 12.56 -25.90 19.81
C ILE A 527 11.61 -26.91 20.46
N LYS A 528 11.79 -27.20 21.76
CA LYS A 528 11.10 -28.32 22.44
C LYS A 528 9.75 -27.99 23.06
N ASP A 529 9.53 -26.74 23.44
CA ASP A 529 8.35 -26.33 24.20
C ASP A 529 7.15 -26.17 23.27
N ASN A 530 5.99 -26.69 23.71
CA ASN A 530 4.72 -26.62 23.00
C ASN A 530 3.84 -25.45 23.48
N GLN A 531 4.39 -24.54 24.29
CA GLN A 531 3.68 -23.30 24.62
C GLN A 531 3.36 -22.49 23.35
N LYS A 532 2.16 -21.91 23.32
CA LYS A 532 1.64 -21.12 22.20
C LYS A 532 2.59 -20.01 21.72
N GLU A 533 3.37 -19.44 22.62
CA GLU A 533 4.38 -18.41 22.31
C GLU A 533 5.58 -18.93 21.50
N TYR A 534 5.89 -20.23 21.55
CA TYR A 534 7.00 -20.84 20.81
C TYR A 534 6.54 -21.58 19.54
N GLU A 535 5.24 -21.82 19.35
CA GLU A 535 4.73 -22.56 18.18
C GLU A 535 5.10 -21.90 16.84
N ASP A 536 5.07 -20.58 16.76
CA ASP A 536 5.47 -19.84 15.55
C ASP A 536 7.00 -19.84 15.37
N LEU A 537 7.75 -19.88 16.48
CA LEU A 537 9.21 -19.91 16.46
C LEU A 537 9.77 -21.24 15.98
N GLN A 538 9.16 -22.38 16.33
CA GLN A 538 9.63 -23.71 15.90
C GLN A 538 9.75 -23.82 14.37
N GLY A 539 8.69 -23.44 13.65
CA GLY A 539 8.66 -23.43 12.18
C GLY A 539 9.73 -22.51 11.60
N SER A 540 9.81 -21.27 12.10
CA SER A 540 10.81 -20.31 11.63
C SER A 540 12.26 -20.71 11.98
N ILE A 541 12.51 -21.38 13.10
CA ILE A 541 13.84 -21.91 13.46
C ILE A 541 14.25 -23.01 12.48
N ALA A 542 13.36 -23.97 12.20
CA ALA A 542 13.63 -25.03 11.23
C ALA A 542 13.89 -24.46 9.82
N TRP A 543 13.12 -23.44 9.42
CA TRP A 543 13.35 -22.72 8.17
C TRP A 543 14.73 -22.03 8.14
N ASN A 544 15.14 -21.40 9.23
CA ASN A 544 16.49 -20.80 9.34
C ASN A 544 17.59 -21.86 9.24
N PHE A 545 17.42 -23.04 9.86
CA PHE A 545 18.39 -24.13 9.73
C PHE A 545 18.52 -24.62 8.29
N TRP A 546 17.40 -24.78 7.59
CA TRP A 546 17.41 -25.13 6.16
C TRP A 546 18.17 -24.08 5.34
N ARG A 547 17.83 -22.78 5.49
CA ARG A 547 18.51 -21.68 4.79
C ARG A 547 20.02 -21.66 5.03
N ILE A 548 20.44 -21.80 6.28
CA ILE A 548 21.87 -21.82 6.63
C ILE A 548 22.57 -22.99 5.96
N LEU A 549 21.96 -24.18 5.90
CA LEU A 549 22.56 -25.35 5.27
C LEU A 549 22.60 -25.27 3.74
N ALA A 550 21.61 -24.60 3.13
CA ALA A 550 21.59 -24.33 1.69
C ALA A 550 22.71 -23.34 1.30
N GLU A 551 22.94 -22.30 2.11
CA GLU A 551 23.95 -21.27 1.84
C GLU A 551 25.36 -21.62 2.34
N THR A 552 25.47 -22.35 3.45
CA THR A 552 26.73 -22.67 4.12
C THR A 552 26.76 -24.14 4.56
N PRO A 553 27.09 -25.07 3.64
CA PRO A 553 27.07 -26.50 3.93
C PRO A 553 27.93 -26.95 5.11
N ASP A 554 29.07 -26.30 5.34
CA ASP A 554 30.00 -26.69 6.40
C ASP A 554 29.39 -26.61 7.82
N GLU A 555 28.28 -25.89 7.99
CA GLU A 555 27.56 -25.78 9.26
C GLU A 555 26.69 -27.00 9.62
N PHE A 556 26.66 -28.04 8.78
CA PHE A 556 25.87 -29.24 9.05
C PHE A 556 26.14 -29.84 10.43
N ASN A 557 27.41 -30.05 10.78
CA ASN A 557 27.76 -30.64 12.07
C ASN A 557 27.41 -29.72 13.26
N THR A 558 27.44 -28.40 13.05
CA THR A 558 27.02 -27.41 14.05
C THR A 558 25.51 -27.50 14.31
N LEU A 559 24.70 -27.62 13.25
CA LEU A 559 23.25 -27.57 13.33
C LEU A 559 22.60 -28.91 13.64
N LYS A 560 23.24 -30.03 13.26
CA LYS A 560 22.72 -31.39 13.44
C LYS A 560 22.16 -31.66 14.85
N PRO A 561 22.83 -31.31 15.97
CA PRO A 561 22.30 -31.59 17.30
C PRO A 561 20.97 -30.90 17.60
N TYR A 562 20.67 -29.78 16.96
CA TYR A 562 19.42 -29.04 17.10
C TYR A 562 18.35 -29.56 16.14
N ILE A 563 18.74 -29.92 14.92
CA ILE A 563 17.86 -30.59 13.95
C ILE A 563 17.35 -31.93 14.54
N ASP A 564 18.24 -32.70 15.17
CA ASP A 564 17.90 -33.95 15.87
C ASP A 564 16.84 -33.75 16.96
N LEU A 565 16.70 -32.54 17.54
CA LEU A 565 15.67 -32.27 18.54
C LEU A 565 14.28 -32.26 17.91
N PHE A 566 14.11 -31.68 16.71
CA PHE A 566 12.83 -31.70 16.02
C PHE A 566 12.39 -33.14 15.72
N PHE A 567 13.32 -34.00 15.30
CA PHE A 567 13.07 -35.43 15.11
C PHE A 567 12.85 -36.21 16.42
N ARG A 568 12.79 -35.55 17.59
CA ARG A 568 12.31 -36.14 18.86
C ARG A 568 10.91 -35.65 19.25
N LEU A 569 10.38 -34.62 18.62
CA LEU A 569 9.05 -34.04 18.89
C LEU A 569 7.94 -34.74 18.08
N PRO A 570 6.67 -34.70 18.53
CA PRO A 570 5.53 -35.18 17.72
C PRO A 570 5.44 -34.46 16.38
N TYR A 571 4.88 -35.09 15.35
CA TYR A 571 4.77 -34.46 14.02
C TYR A 571 4.06 -33.11 14.07
N SER A 572 4.58 -32.12 13.33
CA SER A 572 3.93 -30.83 13.11
C SER A 572 4.30 -30.25 11.75
N LYS A 573 3.26 -29.98 10.94
CA LYS A 573 3.41 -29.41 9.60
C LYS A 573 4.24 -28.12 9.55
N ARG A 574 4.26 -27.34 10.65
CA ARG A 574 4.92 -26.02 10.71
C ARG A 574 6.43 -26.08 10.50
N TYR A 575 7.11 -27.10 11.03
CA TYR A 575 8.56 -27.23 10.90
C TYR A 575 8.97 -28.40 10.00
N TYR A 576 8.11 -29.42 9.82
CA TYR A 576 8.44 -30.59 9.01
C TYR A 576 8.74 -30.27 7.55
N SER A 577 8.04 -29.29 6.94
CA SER A 577 8.32 -28.86 5.57
C SER A 577 9.75 -28.35 5.38
N SER A 578 10.34 -27.72 6.40
CA SER A 578 11.74 -27.28 6.34
C SER A 578 12.71 -28.45 6.58
N LEU A 579 12.32 -29.42 7.40
CA LEU A 579 13.12 -30.63 7.64
C LEU A 579 13.17 -31.55 6.41
N GLU A 580 12.06 -31.70 5.69
CA GLU A 580 11.98 -32.46 4.43
C GLU A 580 12.95 -31.89 3.39
N ARG A 581 12.97 -30.56 3.21
CA ARG A 581 13.94 -29.89 2.34
C ARG A 581 15.38 -30.16 2.75
N ILE A 582 15.69 -30.13 4.05
CA ILE A 582 17.04 -30.49 4.54
C ILE A 582 17.36 -31.93 4.12
N ILE A 583 16.47 -32.88 4.35
CA ILE A 583 16.68 -34.29 3.97
C ILE A 583 16.94 -34.40 2.46
N GLU A 584 16.07 -33.82 1.63
CA GLU A 584 16.17 -33.88 0.17
C GLU A 584 17.47 -33.29 -0.37
N GLU A 585 17.90 -32.14 0.16
CA GLU A 585 19.14 -31.47 -0.29
C GLU A 585 20.41 -32.14 0.24
N TRP A 586 20.33 -32.85 1.39
CA TRP A 586 21.49 -33.42 2.06
C TRP A 586 21.66 -34.92 1.93
N ILE A 587 20.67 -35.64 1.40
CA ILE A 587 20.71 -37.12 1.38
C ILE A 587 21.93 -37.68 0.66
N GLU A 588 22.40 -37.03 -0.40
CA GLU A 588 23.60 -37.46 -1.12
C GLU A 588 24.91 -37.18 -0.35
N ARG A 589 24.92 -36.14 0.50
CA ARG A 589 26.10 -35.71 1.26
C ARG A 589 26.24 -36.42 2.61
N LYS A 590 25.11 -36.67 3.27
CA LYS A 590 25.03 -37.26 4.62
C LYS A 590 23.96 -38.37 4.66
N PRO A 591 24.11 -39.43 3.85
CA PRO A 591 23.05 -40.41 3.61
C PRO A 591 22.58 -41.12 4.86
N GLU A 592 23.48 -41.60 5.71
CA GLU A 592 23.14 -42.31 6.94
C GLU A 592 22.21 -41.50 7.86
N ILE A 593 22.51 -40.21 8.01
CA ILE A 593 21.77 -39.30 8.89
C ILE A 593 20.43 -38.95 8.25
N CYS A 594 20.43 -38.57 6.97
CA CYS A 594 19.21 -38.14 6.27
C CYS A 594 18.21 -39.29 6.10
N ILE A 595 18.68 -40.50 5.82
CA ILE A 595 17.83 -41.70 5.75
C ILE A 595 17.21 -41.99 7.12
N SER A 596 17.99 -41.90 8.20
CA SER A 596 17.47 -42.08 9.56
C SER A 596 16.41 -41.03 9.92
N TRP A 597 16.67 -39.75 9.61
CA TRP A 597 15.69 -38.68 9.79
C TRP A 597 14.43 -38.90 8.96
N PHE A 598 14.57 -39.30 7.70
CA PHE A 598 13.44 -39.60 6.81
C PHE A 598 12.56 -40.72 7.37
N ILE A 599 13.14 -41.83 7.82
CA ILE A 599 12.39 -42.94 8.42
C ILE A 599 11.61 -42.48 9.67
N ASN A 600 12.26 -41.71 10.54
CA ASN A 600 11.64 -41.15 11.74
C ASN A 600 10.47 -40.21 11.37
N SER A 601 10.62 -39.40 10.32
CA SER A 601 9.52 -38.56 9.80
C SER A 601 8.31 -39.38 9.40
N ILE A 602 8.50 -40.45 8.62
CA ILE A 602 7.41 -41.32 8.19
C ILE A 602 6.71 -41.98 9.38
N GLU A 603 7.48 -42.46 10.37
CA GLU A 603 6.94 -43.08 11.58
C GLU A 603 6.06 -42.11 12.36
N LYS A 604 6.55 -40.89 12.61
CA LYS A 604 5.79 -39.88 13.34
C LYS A 604 4.57 -39.39 12.59
N LEU A 605 4.67 -39.32 11.27
CA LEU A 605 3.55 -38.95 10.43
C LEU A 605 2.46 -40.01 10.48
N LEU A 606 2.84 -41.30 10.46
CA LEU A 606 1.92 -42.42 10.67
C LEU A 606 1.25 -42.35 12.04
N ASP A 607 2.03 -42.16 13.12
CA ASP A 607 1.50 -42.03 14.47
C ASP A 607 0.51 -40.86 14.57
N TYR A 608 0.80 -39.74 13.90
CA TYR A 608 -0.06 -38.56 13.88
C TYR A 608 -1.38 -38.82 13.13
N VAL A 609 -1.32 -39.52 11.99
CA VAL A 609 -2.49 -39.85 11.17
C VAL A 609 -3.36 -40.93 11.83
N ASP A 610 -2.77 -41.96 12.42
CA ASP A 610 -3.47 -43.07 13.09
C ASP A 610 -4.32 -42.57 14.28
N ASN A 611 -3.92 -41.45 14.90
CA ASN A 611 -4.64 -40.86 16.04
C ASN A 611 -5.76 -39.88 15.63
N ASN A 612 -5.94 -39.55 14.33
CA ASN A 612 -6.98 -38.63 13.88
C ASN A 612 -7.29 -38.76 12.36
N GLU A 613 -8.31 -39.55 12.00
CA GLU A 613 -8.67 -39.88 10.61
C GLU A 613 -9.01 -38.64 9.74
N MET A 614 -9.60 -37.59 10.33
CA MET A 614 -9.88 -36.33 9.63
C MET A 614 -8.61 -35.55 9.27
N THR A 615 -7.51 -35.81 9.96
CA THR A 615 -6.23 -35.10 9.83
C THR A 615 -5.34 -35.67 8.72
N ALA A 616 -5.56 -36.94 8.38
CA ALA A 616 -4.91 -37.62 7.27
C ALA A 616 -5.06 -36.84 5.94
N ARG A 617 -6.28 -36.35 5.66
CA ARG A 617 -6.62 -35.63 4.43
C ARG A 617 -5.92 -34.27 4.27
N ASN A 618 -5.34 -33.73 5.34
CA ASN A 618 -4.63 -32.45 5.35
C ASN A 618 -3.09 -32.62 5.41
N THR A 619 -2.63 -33.86 5.28
CA THR A 619 -1.22 -34.25 5.36
C THR A 619 -0.62 -34.39 3.96
N TRP A 620 0.62 -33.92 3.79
CA TRP A 620 1.35 -33.91 2.52
C TRP A 620 2.79 -34.36 2.76
N ILE A 621 3.29 -35.24 1.89
CA ILE A 621 4.71 -35.65 1.84
C ILE A 621 5.14 -35.97 0.39
N GLU A 622 6.38 -35.61 0.05
CA GLU A 622 7.04 -35.86 -1.26
C GLU A 622 8.29 -36.75 -1.07
N PRO A 623 8.15 -38.08 -1.05
CA PRO A 623 9.21 -39.00 -0.67
C PRO A 623 10.15 -39.43 -1.82
N GLU A 624 9.94 -38.97 -3.04
CA GLU A 624 10.53 -39.50 -4.27
C GLU A 624 12.05 -39.47 -4.25
N LYS A 625 12.65 -38.30 -4.00
CA LYS A 625 14.11 -38.16 -4.00
C LYS A 625 14.78 -39.00 -2.91
N PRO A 626 14.30 -39.00 -1.64
CA PRO A 626 14.80 -39.92 -0.64
C PRO A 626 14.69 -41.41 -1.04
N LEU A 627 13.56 -41.82 -1.62
CA LEU A 627 13.34 -43.20 -2.04
C LEU A 627 14.22 -43.61 -3.22
N GLN A 628 14.41 -42.74 -4.22
CA GLN A 628 15.32 -42.99 -5.35
C GLN A 628 16.75 -43.23 -4.87
N PHE A 629 17.23 -42.41 -3.91
CA PHE A 629 18.53 -42.60 -3.30
C PHE A 629 18.62 -43.92 -2.54
N ILE A 630 17.61 -44.25 -1.73
CA ILE A 630 17.56 -45.51 -0.96
C ILE A 630 17.50 -46.73 -1.89
N ALA A 631 16.76 -46.67 -3.00
CA ALA A 631 16.69 -47.78 -3.95
C ALA A 631 18.05 -48.09 -4.59
N SER A 632 18.82 -47.06 -4.93
CA SER A 632 20.15 -47.21 -5.52
C SER A 632 21.21 -47.70 -4.53
N ASN A 633 21.11 -47.31 -3.26
CA ASN A 633 22.21 -47.49 -2.29
C ASN A 633 21.89 -48.46 -1.14
N LYS A 634 20.63 -48.56 -0.73
CA LYS A 634 20.15 -49.38 0.42
C LYS A 634 18.80 -50.06 0.11
N PRO A 635 18.73 -50.90 -0.93
CA PRO A 635 17.47 -51.45 -1.43
C PRO A 635 16.70 -52.30 -0.41
N SER A 636 17.40 -52.90 0.58
CA SER A 636 16.77 -53.68 1.64
C SER A 636 15.78 -52.88 2.51
N MET A 637 15.90 -51.55 2.55
CA MET A 637 15.02 -50.67 3.34
C MET A 637 13.75 -50.26 2.59
N LEU A 638 13.73 -50.45 1.26
CA LEU A 638 12.74 -49.84 0.39
C LEU A 638 11.33 -50.42 0.61
N VAL A 639 11.22 -51.74 0.80
CA VAL A 639 9.93 -52.42 1.04
C VAL A 639 9.26 -51.89 2.30
N GLY A 640 10.00 -51.79 3.41
CA GLY A 640 9.45 -51.31 4.68
C GLY A 640 8.98 -49.86 4.62
N LEU A 641 9.74 -49.00 3.95
CA LEU A 641 9.41 -47.58 3.79
C LEU A 641 8.21 -47.36 2.88
N VAL A 642 8.18 -47.99 1.70
CA VAL A 642 7.06 -47.85 0.77
C VAL A 642 5.79 -48.46 1.37
N GLY A 643 5.87 -49.56 2.11
CA GLY A 643 4.70 -50.10 2.84
C GLY A 643 4.07 -49.10 3.81
N LYS A 644 4.90 -48.32 4.53
CA LYS A 644 4.44 -47.23 5.41
C LYS A 644 3.77 -46.08 4.63
N LEU A 645 4.35 -45.70 3.50
CA LEU A 645 3.78 -44.67 2.60
C LEU A 645 2.45 -45.12 1.98
N VAL A 646 2.33 -46.38 1.60
CA VAL A 646 1.07 -46.99 1.14
C VAL A 646 0.01 -46.92 2.24
N LYS A 647 0.39 -47.20 3.49
CA LYS A 647 -0.51 -47.04 4.64
C LYS A 647 -0.98 -45.58 4.77
N LEU A 648 -0.08 -44.60 4.75
CA LEU A 648 -0.44 -43.17 4.79
C LEU A 648 -1.40 -42.78 3.65
N TRP A 649 -1.11 -43.20 2.43
CA TRP A 649 -1.97 -42.94 1.27
C TRP A 649 -3.37 -43.53 1.44
N LYS A 650 -3.47 -44.77 1.95
CA LYS A 650 -4.75 -45.42 2.23
C LYS A 650 -5.58 -44.71 3.31
N HIS A 651 -4.92 -44.02 4.24
CA HIS A 651 -5.60 -43.16 5.23
C HIS A 651 -6.04 -41.81 4.63
N GLY A 652 -5.67 -41.50 3.38
CA GLY A 652 -6.07 -40.30 2.67
C GLY A 652 -5.04 -39.16 2.70
N ALA A 653 -3.81 -39.41 3.14
CA ALA A 653 -2.72 -38.44 3.00
C ALA A 653 -2.28 -38.29 1.55
N PHE A 654 -1.83 -37.08 1.16
CA PHE A 654 -1.13 -36.89 -0.10
C PHE A 654 0.29 -37.43 0.02
N VAL A 655 0.63 -38.39 -0.83
CA VAL A 655 1.94 -39.07 -0.84
C VAL A 655 2.49 -39.04 -2.25
N GLY A 656 3.14 -37.92 -2.60
CA GLY A 656 3.84 -37.71 -3.86
C GLY A 656 3.13 -38.26 -5.11
N SER A 657 3.94 -38.76 -6.04
CA SER A 657 3.54 -39.54 -7.20
C SER A 657 3.66 -41.04 -6.89
N PRO A 658 2.53 -41.76 -6.69
CA PRO A 658 2.56 -43.21 -6.54
C PRO A 658 3.29 -43.91 -7.69
N ARG A 659 3.22 -43.39 -8.90
CA ARG A 659 3.95 -43.98 -10.02
C ARG A 659 5.46 -43.91 -9.79
N GLU A 660 6.00 -42.72 -9.52
CA GLU A 660 7.44 -42.54 -9.34
C GLU A 660 7.97 -43.31 -8.13
N ILE A 661 7.23 -43.29 -7.02
CA ILE A 661 7.54 -44.04 -5.81
C ILE A 661 7.68 -45.52 -6.13
N PHE A 662 6.71 -46.10 -6.84
CA PHE A 662 6.73 -47.51 -7.16
C PHE A 662 7.73 -47.82 -8.26
N GLU A 663 8.04 -46.93 -9.20
CA GLU A 663 9.08 -47.15 -10.21
C GLU A 663 10.52 -47.15 -9.64
N THR A 664 10.73 -46.74 -8.37
CA THR A 664 12.04 -46.76 -7.72
C THR A 664 12.69 -48.15 -7.66
N TYR A 665 11.93 -49.26 -7.71
CA TYR A 665 12.51 -50.62 -7.77
C TYR A 665 13.46 -50.79 -8.96
N ARG A 666 13.26 -50.03 -10.05
CA ARG A 666 14.09 -50.11 -11.26
C ARG A 666 15.55 -49.72 -11.01
N LEU A 667 15.80 -48.88 -10.00
CA LEU A 667 17.12 -48.40 -9.61
C LEU A 667 17.93 -49.44 -8.81
N VAL A 668 17.29 -50.53 -8.37
CA VAL A 668 17.94 -51.60 -7.62
C VAL A 668 18.79 -52.46 -8.57
N GLN A 669 20.10 -52.54 -8.29
CA GLN A 669 21.06 -53.24 -9.16
C GLN A 669 21.01 -54.76 -9.02
N ASP A 670 20.86 -55.28 -7.79
CA ASP A 670 20.78 -56.73 -7.57
C ASP A 670 19.45 -57.30 -8.07
N ILE A 671 19.52 -58.18 -9.07
CA ILE A 671 18.33 -58.70 -9.78
C ILE A 671 17.38 -59.47 -8.87
N ASN A 672 17.92 -60.21 -7.88
CA ASN A 672 17.11 -60.99 -6.96
C ASN A 672 16.34 -60.09 -5.99
N THR A 673 17.01 -59.09 -5.44
CA THR A 673 16.40 -58.07 -4.57
C THR A 673 15.41 -57.22 -5.35
N LYS A 674 15.76 -56.81 -6.58
CA LYS A 674 14.88 -56.07 -7.50
C LYS A 674 13.58 -56.81 -7.76
N ASN A 675 13.64 -58.09 -8.12
CA ASN A 675 12.46 -58.91 -8.39
C ASN A 675 11.57 -59.05 -7.15
N LYS A 676 12.15 -59.31 -5.97
CA LYS A 676 11.40 -59.37 -4.71
C LYS A 676 10.67 -58.06 -4.38
N ILE A 677 11.36 -56.93 -4.53
CA ILE A 677 10.77 -55.59 -4.31
C ILE A 677 9.64 -55.35 -5.32
N ARG A 678 9.89 -55.60 -6.61
CA ARG A 678 8.92 -55.44 -7.70
C ARG A 678 7.63 -56.19 -7.42
N ASP A 679 7.73 -57.46 -7.02
CA ASP A 679 6.56 -58.30 -6.83
C ASP A 679 5.71 -57.80 -5.64
N GLN A 680 6.34 -57.34 -4.56
CA GLN A 680 5.64 -56.70 -3.44
C GLN A 680 5.01 -55.35 -3.81
N PHE A 681 5.72 -54.56 -4.61
CA PHE A 681 5.25 -53.27 -5.12
C PHE A 681 4.05 -53.43 -6.05
N LYS A 682 4.08 -54.44 -6.92
CA LYS A 682 2.95 -54.77 -7.81
C LYS A 682 1.69 -55.12 -7.02
N LEU A 683 1.83 -55.87 -5.91
CA LEU A 683 0.71 -56.20 -5.02
C LEU A 683 0.08 -54.93 -4.41
N TRP A 684 0.89 -54.09 -3.75
CA TRP A 684 0.39 -52.87 -3.11
C TRP A 684 -0.17 -51.86 -4.11
N TYR A 685 0.43 -51.72 -5.29
CA TYR A 685 -0.08 -50.83 -6.33
C TYR A 685 -1.43 -51.32 -6.85
N GLY A 686 -1.62 -52.63 -6.99
CA GLY A 686 -2.90 -53.24 -7.33
C GLY A 686 -3.99 -52.92 -6.30
N GLU A 687 -3.68 -53.02 -5.01
CA GLU A 687 -4.59 -52.63 -3.92
C GLU A 687 -4.95 -51.13 -3.98
N MET A 688 -3.97 -50.26 -4.18
CA MET A 688 -4.21 -48.82 -4.32
C MET A 688 -5.06 -48.50 -5.56
N LYS A 689 -4.84 -49.19 -6.68
CA LYS A 689 -5.59 -48.99 -7.93
C LYS A 689 -7.03 -49.48 -7.83
N ALA A 690 -7.29 -50.49 -6.99
CA ALA A 690 -8.65 -50.91 -6.65
C ALA A 690 -9.40 -49.83 -5.84
N ILE A 691 -8.68 -49.09 -4.97
CA ILE A 691 -9.25 -47.97 -4.21
C ILE A 691 -9.44 -46.73 -5.09
N ASN A 692 -8.46 -46.41 -5.95
CA ASN A 692 -8.51 -45.28 -6.88
C ASN A 692 -8.10 -45.70 -8.30
N GLN A 693 -9.10 -45.92 -9.15
CA GLN A 693 -8.90 -46.37 -10.53
C GLN A 693 -8.17 -45.33 -11.42
N LYS A 694 -8.08 -44.06 -10.99
CA LYS A 694 -7.40 -42.99 -11.73
C LYS A 694 -5.89 -42.96 -11.52
N LEU A 695 -5.33 -43.84 -10.68
CA LEU A 695 -3.88 -43.94 -10.52
C LEU A 695 -3.22 -44.28 -11.87
N GLU A 696 -2.10 -43.62 -12.13
CA GLU A 696 -1.33 -43.78 -13.37
C GLU A 696 -0.90 -45.24 -13.60
N HIS A 697 -0.51 -45.56 -14.83
CA HIS A 697 0.04 -46.88 -15.12
C HIS A 697 1.52 -46.95 -14.73
N VAL A 698 1.90 -47.95 -13.93
CA VAL A 698 3.30 -48.32 -13.67
C VAL A 698 3.65 -49.49 -14.59
N SER A 699 4.71 -49.34 -15.39
CA SER A 699 5.24 -50.48 -16.18
C SER A 699 6.13 -51.36 -15.29
N TRP A 700 5.81 -52.66 -15.26
CA TRP A 700 6.53 -53.64 -14.44
C TRP A 700 7.55 -54.47 -15.24
N GLU A 701 7.67 -54.20 -16.53
CA GLU A 701 8.58 -54.86 -17.47
C GLU A 701 10.03 -54.42 -17.29
#